data_AF-A0A915ILU5-F1
#
_entry.id   AF-A0A915ILU5-F1
#
_cell.length_a   1.000
_cell.length_b   1.000
_cell.length_c   1.000
_cell.angle_alpha   90.00
_cell.angle_beta   90.00
_cell.angle_gamma   90.00
#
_symmetry.space_group_name_H-M   'P 1'
#
loop_
_entity.id
_entity.type
_entity.pdbx_description
1 polymer ?
#
loop_
_entity_poly.entity_id
_entity_poly.type
_entity_poly.pdbx_seq_one_letter_code
_entity_poly.pdbx_strand_id
1 'polypeptide(L)'
;MKIVSPEVNELLEQLEKTREECSALHKQIDLLLDDRTATEKKAIELMTNLCADQKRHYEKEIELLRNSLSEYEADKEHLERVKNSVTIRSQNLEKEVRRLTDELNDKSTALEEMKYKNNKETHEEIGELRAKNTNLQERLDKISEENEELSKEIATQNERRDKLIEELEQFKKMIAENEQTSSDALKQLCNELSEAKLQKADLRCRLLESERENLRLKTSQVDYIDGVSTKDEIERLQTHLDDADKKLKETTSDLKRTKDELIETKYRLDSCRGENEILRRDYDEAKHELDDRTIENHNRVDTFERQIDDLKKQNLTLKDVCKEMDVQYDDMLKVLNRHKTQNELLSDENQQLHVELQKLQNDYDKVKNMSSKERMEKEKLESRAKYWQDEVQTTEKDYKEELMNLGRLIATEKGVSLEYIKQLEQLKDSKREVESRVHLLEALLQEASKDSRVLNDEKRLFEEKMTNRIADLEDMHKEREKKLKTMLDETMNMCEQYKKDYERMKSENQQLKTTSEHHEMDIMKLNATILQYQKLNTHLQTQLNNFPKRGCFLCPDKKTLPNPNALSPERMEELLADYRQQNADLSTMVRTLQNTLKEERNKLNNLSRKPKERLEIVGRDIAIIKKTNSMSSDISTACKTTVHHKCAETLMNTCGLPMLYSDHFFEEEKRVKESLADARMYGWLKLWRSESNSWIDSFASLENGVISFFHSAADATAKKTPVARIDLKACLWKIHLKPGAELAVAVSDIPFIIE
;
A
#
# COMPACT_ATOMS: atom_id res chain seq x y z
N MET A 1 95.15 80.00 -89.33
CA MET A 1 96.19 79.04 -88.91
C MET A 1 96.02 78.83 -87.41
N LYS A 2 95.47 77.74 -86.88
CA LYS A 2 95.58 76.32 -87.25
C LYS A 2 94.45 75.82 -88.15
N ILE A 3 94.87 75.06 -89.16
CA ILE A 3 94.03 74.33 -90.10
C ILE A 3 93.49 73.13 -89.33
N VAL A 4 92.19 73.15 -89.02
CA VAL A 4 91.49 71.98 -88.48
C VAL A 4 90.97 71.23 -89.71
N SER A 5 91.46 70.00 -89.92
CA SER A 5 91.02 69.12 -91.02
C SER A 5 89.49 68.96 -90.96
N PRO A 6 88.77 68.89 -92.10
CA PRO A 6 87.35 68.56 -92.13
C PRO A 6 86.98 67.32 -91.29
N GLU A 7 87.89 66.35 -91.21
CA GLU A 7 87.77 65.14 -90.40
C GLU A 7 87.69 65.44 -88.89
N VAL A 8 88.33 66.50 -88.41
CA VAL A 8 88.30 66.90 -87.01
C VAL A 8 86.98 67.61 -86.67
N ASN A 9 86.37 68.34 -87.61
CA ASN A 9 85.05 68.93 -87.40
C ASN A 9 83.95 67.85 -87.40
N GLU A 10 84.06 66.85 -88.27
CA GLU A 10 83.14 65.70 -88.27
C GLU A 10 83.27 64.87 -86.98
N LEU A 11 84.48 64.67 -86.47
CA LEU A 11 84.71 64.04 -85.17
C LEU A 11 84.18 64.87 -84.00
N LEU A 12 84.26 66.21 -84.06
CA LEU A 12 83.70 67.10 -83.04
C LEU A 12 82.17 67.06 -83.04
N GLU A 13 81.52 67.04 -84.21
CA GLU A 13 80.08 66.92 -84.34
C GLU A 13 79.58 65.54 -83.88
N GLN A 14 80.31 64.46 -84.19
CA GLN A 14 80.05 63.13 -83.64
C GLN A 14 80.25 63.08 -82.11
N LEU A 15 81.26 63.78 -81.57
CA LEU A 15 81.49 63.92 -80.13
C LEU A 15 80.37 64.71 -79.44
N GLU A 16 79.85 65.76 -80.08
CA GLU A 16 78.76 66.57 -79.54
C GLU A 16 77.44 65.80 -79.57
N LYS A 17 77.15 65.10 -80.66
CA LYS A 17 76.01 64.18 -80.75
C LYS A 17 76.08 63.06 -79.73
N THR A 18 77.23 62.41 -79.56
CA THR A 18 77.41 61.36 -78.53
C THR A 18 77.33 61.94 -77.11
N ARG A 19 77.76 63.19 -76.90
CA ARG A 19 77.58 63.89 -75.62
C ARG A 19 76.10 64.18 -75.34
N GLU A 20 75.34 64.60 -76.33
CA GLU A 20 73.89 64.83 -76.21
C GLU A 20 73.14 63.52 -75.96
N GLU A 21 73.48 62.44 -76.67
CA GLU A 21 72.95 61.09 -76.44
C GLU A 21 73.29 60.59 -75.03
N CYS A 22 74.54 60.78 -74.58
CA CYS A 22 74.95 60.48 -73.20
C CYS A 22 74.21 61.34 -72.17
N SER A 23 73.91 62.61 -72.47
CA SER A 23 73.14 63.48 -71.56
C SER A 23 71.67 63.07 -71.49
N ALA A 24 71.06 62.69 -72.61
CA ALA A 24 69.71 62.16 -72.67
C ALA A 24 69.59 60.83 -71.93
N LEU A 25 70.58 59.94 -72.09
CA LEU A 25 70.66 58.68 -71.35
C LEU A 25 70.82 58.91 -69.84
N HIS A 26 71.65 59.85 -69.40
CA HIS A 26 71.75 60.20 -67.98
C HIS A 26 70.41 60.69 -67.42
N LYS A 27 69.71 61.59 -68.13
CA LYS A 27 68.37 62.04 -67.71
C LYS A 27 67.37 60.89 -67.64
N GLN A 28 67.44 59.94 -68.59
CA GLN A 28 66.57 58.76 -68.58
C GLN A 28 66.91 57.81 -67.42
N ILE A 29 68.20 57.64 -67.10
CA ILE A 29 68.66 56.88 -65.93
C ILE A 29 68.18 57.54 -64.64
N ASP A 30 68.29 58.86 -64.51
CA ASP A 30 67.83 59.60 -63.34
C ASP A 30 66.31 59.45 -63.14
N LEU A 31 65.52 59.56 -64.21
CA LEU A 31 64.06 59.32 -64.16
C LEU A 31 63.72 57.88 -63.75
N LEU A 32 64.46 56.88 -64.26
CA LEU A 32 64.26 55.49 -63.87
C LEU A 32 64.68 55.22 -62.41
N LEU A 33 65.71 55.91 -61.92
CA LEU A 33 66.11 55.85 -60.51
C LEU A 33 65.07 56.51 -59.61
N ASP A 34 64.50 57.65 -60.01
CA ASP A 34 63.41 58.32 -59.29
C ASP A 34 62.16 57.44 -59.25
N ASP A 35 61.74 56.87 -60.38
CA ASP A 35 60.61 55.93 -60.44
C ASP A 35 60.86 54.69 -59.58
N ARG A 36 62.07 54.12 -59.64
CA ARG A 36 62.46 52.99 -58.80
C ARG A 36 62.40 53.36 -57.32
N THR A 37 62.96 54.49 -56.91
CA THR A 37 62.94 54.92 -55.49
C THR A 37 61.52 55.21 -55.01
N ALA A 38 60.65 55.75 -55.86
CA ALA A 38 59.23 55.95 -55.57
C ALA A 38 58.51 54.60 -55.39
N THR A 39 58.78 53.62 -56.25
CA THR A 39 58.21 52.27 -56.13
C THR A 39 58.70 51.53 -54.88
N GLU A 40 59.99 51.64 -54.55
CA GLU A 40 60.58 51.07 -53.34
C GLU A 40 59.97 51.71 -52.07
N LYS A 41 59.80 53.04 -52.04
CA LYS A 41 59.10 53.73 -50.94
C LYS A 41 57.66 53.22 -50.77
N LYS A 42 56.92 53.10 -51.87
CA LYS A 42 55.54 52.58 -51.84
C LYS A 42 55.47 51.13 -51.37
N ALA A 43 56.43 50.30 -51.77
CA ALA A 43 56.53 48.91 -51.31
C ALA A 43 56.86 48.82 -49.81
N ILE A 44 57.78 49.65 -49.32
CA ILE A 44 58.11 49.75 -47.88
C ILE A 44 56.87 50.21 -47.09
N GLU A 45 56.13 51.20 -47.57
CA GLU A 45 54.91 51.69 -46.93
C GLU A 45 53.82 50.60 -46.86
N LEU A 46 53.59 49.87 -47.95
CA LEU A 46 52.66 48.74 -47.99
C LEU A 46 53.07 47.62 -47.03
N MET A 47 54.34 47.23 -47.00
CA MET A 47 54.83 46.24 -46.03
C MET A 47 54.70 46.73 -44.59
N THR A 48 54.97 48.01 -44.32
CA THR A 48 54.81 48.60 -42.98
C THR A 48 53.36 48.55 -42.54
N ASN A 49 52.42 48.90 -43.42
CA ASN A 49 50.99 48.83 -43.15
C ASN A 49 50.52 47.39 -42.92
N LEU A 50 50.96 46.44 -43.76
CA LEU A 50 50.64 45.02 -43.60
C LEU A 50 51.14 44.47 -42.26
N CYS A 51 52.39 44.79 -41.87
CA CYS A 51 52.93 44.42 -40.57
C CYS A 51 52.14 45.05 -39.41
N ALA A 52 51.71 46.31 -39.55
CA ALA A 52 50.91 46.99 -38.53
C ALA A 52 49.49 46.38 -38.39
N ASP A 53 48.88 45.94 -39.50
CA ASP A 53 47.58 45.29 -39.50
C ASP A 53 47.68 43.86 -38.92
N GLN A 54 48.71 43.11 -39.29
CA GLN A 54 48.99 41.79 -38.68
C GLN A 54 49.24 41.91 -37.18
N LYS A 55 50.03 42.90 -36.75
CA LYS A 55 50.25 43.17 -35.33
C LYS A 55 48.93 43.47 -34.60
N ARG A 56 48.07 44.33 -35.17
CA ARG A 56 46.74 44.63 -34.60
C ARG A 56 45.83 43.40 -34.55
N HIS A 57 45.90 42.51 -35.54
CA HIS A 57 45.17 41.24 -35.53
C HIS A 57 45.62 40.36 -34.35
N TYR A 58 46.93 40.13 -34.20
CA TYR A 58 47.46 39.31 -33.12
C TYR A 58 47.23 39.93 -31.73
N GLU A 59 47.27 41.26 -31.60
CA GLU A 59 46.93 41.94 -30.35
C GLU A 59 45.47 41.68 -29.94
N LYS A 60 44.52 41.76 -30.88
CA LYS A 60 43.11 41.42 -30.63
C LYS A 60 42.93 39.95 -30.26
N GLU A 61 43.63 39.05 -30.94
CA GLU A 61 43.56 37.60 -30.65
C GLU A 61 44.12 37.29 -29.26
N ILE A 62 45.24 37.91 -28.88
CA ILE A 62 45.80 37.81 -27.51
C ILE A 62 44.84 38.35 -26.46
N GLU A 63 44.15 39.47 -26.74
CA GLU A 63 43.16 40.05 -25.84
C GLU A 63 41.95 39.12 -25.64
N LEU A 64 41.43 38.53 -26.73
CA LEU A 64 40.37 37.51 -26.65
C LEU A 64 40.81 36.30 -25.82
N LEU A 65 42.02 35.79 -26.04
CA LEU A 65 42.56 34.66 -25.28
C LEU A 65 42.73 34.99 -23.79
N ARG A 66 43.13 36.23 -23.45
CA ARG A 66 43.23 36.68 -22.05
C ARG A 66 41.85 36.75 -21.39
N ASN A 67 40.84 37.25 -22.10
CA ASN A 67 39.47 37.30 -21.58
C ASN A 67 38.93 35.89 -21.34
N SER A 68 39.10 34.97 -22.30
CA SER A 68 38.71 33.57 -22.12
C SER A 68 39.46 32.91 -20.96
N LEU A 69 40.76 33.16 -20.79
CA LEU A 69 41.53 32.63 -19.67
C LEU A 69 41.01 33.15 -18.32
N SER A 70 40.67 34.45 -18.24
CA SER A 70 40.07 35.04 -17.04
C SER A 70 38.70 34.43 -16.71
N GLU A 71 37.87 34.12 -17.71
CA GLU A 71 36.60 33.43 -17.52
C GLU A 71 36.82 32.01 -16.99
N TYR A 72 37.77 31.27 -17.57
CA TYR A 72 38.14 29.93 -17.09
C TYR A 72 38.65 29.93 -15.64
N GLU A 73 39.43 30.94 -15.24
CA GLU A 73 39.90 31.10 -13.86
C GLU A 73 38.74 31.37 -12.90
N ALA A 74 37.78 32.22 -13.28
CA ALA A 74 36.58 32.48 -12.50
C ALA A 74 35.70 31.22 -12.35
N ASP A 75 35.54 30.45 -13.43
CA ASP A 75 34.80 29.18 -13.41
C ASP A 75 35.49 28.14 -12.52
N LYS A 76 36.82 28.06 -12.55
CA LYS A 76 37.61 27.18 -11.68
C LYS A 76 37.42 27.55 -10.20
N GLU A 77 37.42 28.83 -9.86
CA GLU A 77 37.15 29.29 -8.48
C GLU A 77 35.71 29.01 -8.04
N HIS A 78 34.74 29.16 -8.95
CA HIS A 78 33.35 28.78 -8.68
C HIS A 78 33.22 27.28 -8.43
N LEU A 79 33.84 26.43 -9.25
CA LEU A 79 33.85 24.99 -9.09
C LEU A 79 34.49 24.56 -7.76
N GLU A 80 35.59 25.18 -7.33
CA GLU A 80 36.21 24.86 -6.05
C GLU A 80 35.31 25.27 -4.86
N ARG A 81 34.58 26.40 -4.97
CA ARG A 81 33.56 26.78 -3.98
C ARG A 81 32.41 25.78 -3.91
N VAL A 82 31.90 25.33 -5.06
CA VAL A 82 30.84 24.31 -5.13
C VAL A 82 31.32 22.99 -4.53
N LYS A 83 32.54 22.54 -4.87
CA LYS A 83 33.15 21.33 -4.33
C LYS A 83 33.29 21.39 -2.80
N ASN A 84 33.72 22.52 -2.25
CA ASN A 84 33.81 22.72 -0.80
C ASN A 84 32.42 22.66 -0.13
N SER A 85 31.41 23.30 -0.73
CA SER A 85 30.02 23.25 -0.25
C SER A 85 29.46 21.83 -0.25
N VAL A 86 29.66 21.08 -1.34
CA VAL A 86 29.25 19.67 -1.45
C VAL A 86 29.96 18.80 -0.42
N THR A 87 31.25 19.03 -0.19
CA THR A 87 32.04 18.29 0.80
C THR A 87 31.50 18.51 2.22
N ILE A 88 31.21 19.75 2.59
CA ILE A 88 30.60 20.09 3.90
C ILE A 88 29.23 19.42 4.03
N ARG A 89 28.40 19.48 2.97
CA ARG A 89 27.08 18.84 2.97
C ARG A 89 27.17 17.32 3.12
N SER A 90 28.13 16.67 2.45
CA SER A 90 28.39 15.24 2.59
C SER A 90 28.77 14.87 4.02
N GLN A 91 29.68 15.62 4.65
CA GLN A 91 30.09 15.39 6.04
C GLN A 91 28.93 15.57 7.03
N ASN A 92 28.05 16.54 6.81
CA ASN A 92 26.88 16.74 7.65
C ASN A 92 25.87 15.58 7.50
N LEU A 93 25.64 15.11 6.27
CA LEU A 93 24.79 13.94 6.02
C LEU A 93 25.38 12.67 6.66
N GLU A 94 26.70 12.47 6.60
CA GLU A 94 27.35 11.34 7.27
C GLU A 94 27.20 11.38 8.79
N LYS A 95 27.28 12.58 9.41
CA LYS A 95 27.03 12.74 10.85
C LYS A 95 25.58 12.42 11.21
N GLU A 96 24.64 12.86 10.40
CA GLU A 96 23.21 12.60 10.62
C GLU A 96 22.87 11.12 10.45
N VAL A 97 23.44 10.46 9.44
CA VAL A 97 23.29 9.00 9.27
C VAL A 97 23.84 8.25 10.47
N ARG A 98 25.00 8.63 11.01
CA ARG A 98 25.54 8.03 12.25
C ARG A 98 24.59 8.23 13.43
N ARG A 99 24.12 9.45 13.65
CA ARG A 99 23.16 9.79 14.72
C ARG A 99 21.89 8.93 14.64
N LEU A 100 21.31 8.81 13.45
CA LEU A 100 20.12 7.98 13.22
C LEU A 100 20.40 6.49 13.38
N THR A 101 21.61 6.03 13.06
CA THR A 101 22.04 4.64 13.28
C THR A 101 22.14 4.33 14.77
N ASP A 102 22.72 5.25 15.55
CA ASP A 102 22.81 5.11 17.01
C ASP A 102 21.41 5.09 17.66
N GLU A 103 20.52 6.01 17.27
CA GLU A 103 19.12 6.01 17.75
C GLU A 103 18.36 4.72 17.40
N LEU A 104 18.62 4.14 16.22
CA LEU A 104 18.01 2.89 15.81
C LEU A 104 18.53 1.72 16.66
N ASN A 105 19.83 1.69 16.94
CA ASN A 105 20.43 0.67 17.80
C ASN A 105 19.90 0.74 19.23
N ASP A 106 19.76 1.95 19.79
CA ASP A 106 19.18 2.14 21.13
C ASP A 106 17.74 1.63 21.19
N LYS A 107 16.92 1.98 20.19
CA LYS A 107 15.53 1.49 20.09
C LYS A 107 15.44 -0.02 19.88
N SER A 108 16.34 -0.60 19.09
CA SER A 108 16.41 -2.05 18.88
C SER A 108 16.72 -2.77 20.18
N THR A 109 17.69 -2.26 20.94
CA THR A 109 18.09 -2.81 22.25
C THR A 109 16.94 -2.74 23.25
N ALA A 110 16.28 -1.57 23.36
CA ALA A 110 15.11 -1.41 24.23
C ALA A 110 13.94 -2.34 23.84
N LEU A 111 13.74 -2.60 22.54
CA LEU A 111 12.73 -3.54 22.05
C LEU A 111 13.08 -4.99 22.43
N GLU A 112 14.34 -5.39 22.33
CA GLU A 112 14.79 -6.72 22.76
C GLU A 112 14.63 -6.91 24.28
N GLU A 113 14.96 -5.91 25.08
CA GLU A 113 14.74 -5.92 26.54
C GLU A 113 13.25 -6.04 26.89
N MET A 114 12.39 -5.27 26.22
CA MET A 114 10.94 -5.34 26.44
C MET A 114 10.35 -6.69 26.00
N LYS A 115 10.80 -7.24 24.87
CA LYS A 115 10.41 -8.59 24.43
C LYS A 115 10.85 -9.66 25.43
N TYR A 116 12.07 -9.55 25.97
CA TYR A 116 12.55 -10.48 26.99
C TYR A 116 11.71 -10.40 28.26
N LYS A 117 11.37 -9.19 28.71
CA LYS A 117 10.52 -8.96 29.88
C LYS A 117 9.11 -9.54 29.71
N ASN A 118 8.42 -9.22 28.60
CA ASN A 118 7.09 -9.77 28.31
C ASN A 118 7.12 -11.30 28.16
N ASN A 119 8.13 -11.85 27.51
CA ASN A 119 8.27 -13.31 27.38
C ASN A 119 8.49 -13.97 28.74
N LYS A 120 9.23 -13.33 29.65
CA LYS A 120 9.44 -13.83 31.00
C LYS A 120 8.14 -13.82 31.81
N GLU A 121 7.43 -12.69 31.82
CA GLU A 121 6.14 -12.54 32.52
C GLU A 121 5.11 -13.55 32.00
N THR A 122 4.95 -13.68 30.68
CA THR A 122 4.04 -14.68 30.09
C THR A 122 4.47 -16.12 30.40
N HIS A 123 5.76 -16.44 30.53
CA HIS A 123 6.21 -17.77 30.91
C HIS A 123 5.91 -18.08 32.38
N GLU A 124 6.05 -17.08 33.25
CA GLU A 124 5.68 -17.16 34.67
C GLU A 124 4.17 -17.38 34.81
N GLU A 125 3.34 -16.58 34.14
CA GLU A 125 1.87 -16.76 34.09
C GLU A 125 1.46 -18.14 33.57
N ILE A 126 2.07 -18.62 32.48
CA ILE A 126 1.82 -19.99 31.96
C ILE A 126 2.22 -21.05 33.00
N GLY A 127 3.29 -20.82 33.75
CA GLY A 127 3.73 -21.69 34.83
C GLY A 127 2.70 -21.78 35.96
N GLU A 128 2.19 -20.64 36.42
CA GLU A 128 1.16 -20.55 37.45
C GLU A 128 -0.16 -21.18 36.99
N LEU A 129 -0.60 -20.89 35.76
CA LEU A 129 -1.80 -21.49 35.18
C LEU A 129 -1.67 -23.01 35.05
N ARG A 130 -0.49 -23.51 34.64
CA ARG A 130 -0.23 -24.95 34.62
C ARG A 130 -0.34 -25.54 36.01
N ALA A 131 0.26 -24.93 37.04
CA ALA A 131 0.18 -25.41 38.42
C ALA A 131 -1.27 -25.41 38.94
N LYS A 132 -2.05 -24.35 38.69
CA LYS A 132 -3.49 -24.30 39.01
C LYS A 132 -4.25 -25.42 38.30
N ASN A 133 -3.98 -25.67 37.02
CA ASN A 133 -4.66 -26.72 36.26
C ASN A 133 -4.33 -28.14 36.78
N THR A 134 -3.08 -28.41 37.16
CA THR A 134 -2.69 -29.68 37.77
C THR A 134 -3.40 -29.89 39.12
N ASN A 135 -3.48 -28.85 39.95
CA ASN A 135 -4.19 -28.91 41.24
C ASN A 135 -5.69 -29.17 41.05
N LEU A 136 -6.33 -28.47 40.10
CA LEU A 136 -7.73 -28.69 39.76
C LEU A 136 -7.96 -30.13 39.26
N GLN A 137 -7.06 -30.67 38.45
CA GLN A 137 -7.12 -32.06 38.00
C GLN A 137 -7.04 -33.05 39.16
N GLU A 138 -6.09 -32.86 40.09
CA GLU A 138 -5.97 -33.69 41.30
C GLU A 138 -7.23 -33.63 42.18
N ARG A 139 -7.86 -32.44 42.31
CA ARG A 139 -9.15 -32.32 43.01
C ARG A 139 -10.26 -33.07 42.28
N LEU A 140 -10.28 -33.01 40.96
CA LEU A 140 -11.29 -33.67 40.12
C LEU A 140 -11.18 -35.19 40.24
N ASP A 141 -9.94 -35.72 40.25
CA ASP A 141 -9.67 -37.14 40.43
C ASP A 141 -10.13 -37.61 41.83
N LYS A 142 -9.83 -36.85 42.89
CA LYS A 142 -10.33 -37.15 44.25
C LYS A 142 -11.86 -37.16 44.34
N ILE A 143 -12.53 -36.16 43.76
CA ILE A 143 -14.00 -36.11 43.73
C ILE A 143 -14.56 -37.30 42.93
N SER A 144 -13.88 -37.71 41.85
CA SER A 144 -14.27 -38.89 41.08
C SER A 144 -14.16 -40.18 41.92
N GLU A 145 -13.08 -40.34 42.68
CA GLU A 145 -12.88 -41.47 43.60
C GLU A 145 -13.96 -41.49 44.71
N GLU A 146 -14.22 -40.35 45.36
CA GLU A 146 -15.27 -40.21 46.38
C GLU A 146 -16.66 -40.58 45.81
N ASN A 147 -16.98 -40.15 44.57
CA ASN A 147 -18.24 -40.50 43.92
C ASN A 147 -18.35 -42.00 43.60
N GLU A 148 -17.23 -42.64 43.27
CA GLU A 148 -17.21 -44.09 43.01
C GLU A 148 -17.40 -44.88 44.32
N GLU A 149 -16.79 -44.44 45.42
CA GLU A 149 -17.02 -45.01 46.76
C GLU A 149 -18.47 -44.83 47.23
N LEU A 150 -19.02 -43.62 47.11
CA LEU A 150 -20.42 -43.36 47.45
C LEU A 150 -21.39 -44.21 46.59
N SER A 151 -21.08 -44.42 45.31
CA SER A 151 -21.88 -45.29 44.44
C SER A 151 -21.84 -46.75 44.91
N LYS A 152 -20.68 -47.24 45.36
CA LYS A 152 -20.55 -48.59 45.94
C LYS A 152 -21.33 -48.71 47.26
N GLU A 153 -21.25 -47.71 48.13
CA GLU A 153 -21.99 -47.70 49.40
C GLU A 153 -23.51 -47.62 49.17
N ILE A 154 -23.98 -46.85 48.20
CA ILE A 154 -25.40 -46.83 47.83
C ILE A 154 -25.84 -48.22 47.34
N ALA A 155 -25.01 -48.92 46.57
CA ALA A 155 -25.31 -50.27 46.11
C ALA A 155 -25.42 -51.28 47.26
N THR A 156 -24.50 -51.25 48.24
CA THR A 156 -24.54 -52.14 49.41
C THR A 156 -25.74 -51.84 50.31
N GLN A 157 -26.08 -50.56 50.51
CA GLN A 157 -27.26 -50.16 51.28
C GLN A 157 -28.56 -50.58 50.59
N ASN A 158 -28.64 -50.49 49.26
CA ASN A 158 -29.79 -50.99 48.50
C ASN A 158 -29.92 -52.50 48.64
N GLU A 159 -28.83 -53.27 48.54
CA GLU A 159 -28.86 -54.72 48.74
C GLU A 159 -29.33 -55.09 50.15
N ARG A 160 -28.89 -54.34 51.17
CA ARG A 160 -29.34 -54.52 52.55
C ARG A 160 -30.83 -54.19 52.72
N ARG A 161 -31.30 -53.11 52.11
CA ARG A 161 -32.72 -52.74 52.10
C ARG A 161 -33.56 -53.85 51.47
N ASP A 162 -33.11 -54.41 50.35
CA ASP A 162 -33.85 -55.46 49.64
C ASP A 162 -33.95 -56.75 50.48
N LYS A 163 -32.87 -57.13 51.20
CA LYS A 163 -32.91 -58.22 52.19
C LYS A 163 -33.91 -57.97 53.33
N LEU A 164 -33.93 -56.74 53.87
CA LEU A 164 -34.89 -56.37 54.92
C LEU A 164 -36.34 -56.37 54.41
N ILE A 165 -36.57 -56.00 53.15
CA ILE A 165 -37.89 -56.11 52.51
C ILE A 165 -38.32 -57.58 52.43
N GLU A 166 -37.42 -58.47 52.02
CA GLU A 166 -37.69 -59.91 51.94
C GLU A 166 -37.98 -60.52 53.33
N GLU A 167 -37.20 -60.15 54.35
CA GLU A 167 -37.48 -60.52 55.75
C GLU A 167 -38.84 -60.00 56.23
N LEU A 168 -39.20 -58.76 55.91
CA LEU A 168 -40.51 -58.18 56.24
C LEU A 168 -41.65 -58.93 55.56
N GLU A 169 -41.48 -59.39 54.32
CA GLU A 169 -42.46 -60.22 53.62
C GLU A 169 -42.63 -61.59 54.26
N GLN A 170 -41.52 -62.22 54.71
CA GLN A 170 -41.57 -63.47 55.47
C GLN A 170 -42.32 -63.29 56.80
N PHE A 171 -42.03 -62.22 57.55
CA PHE A 171 -42.75 -61.92 58.80
C PHE A 171 -44.24 -61.65 58.58
N LYS A 172 -44.60 -60.92 57.51
CA LYS A 172 -46.02 -60.72 57.15
C LYS A 172 -46.73 -62.04 56.88
N LYS A 173 -46.06 -62.98 56.20
CA LYS A 173 -46.61 -64.32 55.93
C LYS A 173 -46.79 -65.11 57.23
N MET A 174 -45.81 -65.10 58.13
CA MET A 174 -45.93 -65.76 59.44
C MET A 174 -47.06 -65.18 60.29
N ILE A 175 -47.24 -63.85 60.28
CA ILE A 175 -48.36 -63.20 60.98
C ILE A 175 -49.69 -63.66 60.40
N ALA A 176 -49.84 -63.69 59.07
CA ALA A 176 -51.06 -64.16 58.42
C ALA A 176 -51.36 -65.64 58.73
N GLU A 177 -50.34 -66.50 58.75
CA GLU A 177 -50.46 -67.90 59.16
C GLU A 177 -50.87 -68.04 60.64
N ASN A 178 -50.30 -67.23 61.53
CA ASN A 178 -50.64 -67.23 62.96
C ASN A 178 -52.05 -66.67 63.24
N GLU A 179 -52.48 -65.66 62.50
CA GLU A 179 -53.86 -65.15 62.56
C GLU A 179 -54.85 -66.20 62.08
N GLN A 180 -54.52 -66.95 61.03
CA GLN A 180 -55.36 -68.04 60.52
C GLN A 180 -55.44 -69.20 61.52
N THR A 181 -54.31 -69.66 62.07
CA THR A 181 -54.30 -70.73 63.09
C THR A 181 -55.02 -70.31 64.38
N SER A 182 -54.85 -69.06 64.83
CA SER A 182 -55.59 -68.50 65.96
C SER A 182 -57.10 -68.43 65.67
N SER A 183 -57.51 -68.04 64.46
CA SER A 183 -58.92 -68.03 64.04
C SER A 183 -59.53 -69.43 64.03
N ASP A 184 -58.80 -70.42 63.51
CA ASP A 184 -59.25 -71.81 63.46
C ASP A 184 -59.33 -72.43 64.86
N ALA A 185 -58.36 -72.14 65.74
CA ALA A 185 -58.40 -72.52 67.15
C ALA A 185 -59.58 -71.87 67.89
N LEU A 186 -59.86 -70.59 67.65
CA LEU A 186 -61.03 -69.91 68.22
C LEU A 186 -62.35 -70.50 67.73
N LYS A 187 -62.47 -70.85 66.45
CA LYS A 187 -63.65 -71.56 65.92
C LYS A 187 -63.84 -72.92 66.58
N GLN A 188 -62.75 -73.67 66.75
CA GLN A 188 -62.80 -74.97 67.42
C GLN A 188 -63.24 -74.80 68.88
N LEU A 189 -62.65 -73.87 69.62
CA LEU A 189 -63.06 -73.56 70.99
C LEU A 189 -64.50 -73.04 71.07
N CYS A 190 -64.99 -72.27 70.10
CA CYS A 190 -66.40 -71.85 70.03
C CYS A 190 -67.35 -73.03 69.78
N ASN A 191 -66.95 -74.01 68.96
CA ASN A 191 -67.71 -75.23 68.74
C ASN A 191 -67.74 -76.09 70.01
N GLU A 192 -66.59 -76.32 70.63
CA GLU A 192 -66.47 -77.04 71.91
C GLU A 192 -67.25 -76.33 73.03
N LEU A 193 -67.22 -75.00 73.09
CA LEU A 193 -68.02 -74.21 74.04
C LEU A 193 -69.52 -74.33 73.75
N SER A 194 -69.92 -74.43 72.49
CA SER A 194 -71.32 -74.62 72.10
C SER A 194 -71.80 -76.03 72.45
N GLU A 195 -70.98 -77.05 72.24
CA GLU A 195 -71.22 -78.41 72.71
C GLU A 195 -71.28 -78.47 74.24
N ALA A 196 -70.35 -77.82 74.94
CA ALA A 196 -70.37 -77.73 76.40
C ALA A 196 -71.60 -76.97 76.92
N LYS A 197 -72.09 -75.95 76.21
CA LYS A 197 -73.36 -75.26 76.53
C LYS A 197 -74.57 -76.18 76.33
N LEU A 198 -74.58 -76.99 75.28
CA LEU A 198 -75.59 -78.03 75.03
C LEU A 198 -75.57 -79.10 76.13
N GLN A 199 -74.39 -79.61 76.48
CA GLN A 199 -74.18 -80.53 77.60
C GLN A 199 -74.58 -79.89 78.93
N LYS A 200 -74.26 -78.61 79.16
CA LYS A 200 -74.68 -77.87 80.36
C LYS A 200 -76.19 -77.68 80.42
N ALA A 201 -76.87 -77.49 79.30
CA ALA A 201 -78.34 -77.38 79.26
C ALA A 201 -79.00 -78.74 79.58
N ASP A 202 -78.49 -79.83 79.00
CA ASP A 202 -78.91 -81.20 79.30
C ASP A 202 -78.65 -81.57 80.77
N LEU A 203 -77.46 -81.24 81.29
CA LEU A 203 -77.13 -81.38 82.70
C LEU A 203 -78.00 -80.48 83.59
N ARG A 204 -78.39 -79.27 83.17
CA ARG A 204 -79.33 -78.42 83.93
C ARG A 204 -80.72 -79.04 84.04
N CYS A 205 -81.20 -79.71 83.00
CA CYS A 205 -82.45 -80.46 83.06
C CYS A 205 -82.36 -81.62 84.07
N ARG A 206 -81.25 -82.37 84.04
CA ARG A 206 -80.98 -83.45 85.02
C ARG A 206 -80.71 -82.92 86.44
N LEU A 207 -80.10 -81.74 86.55
CA LEU A 207 -79.79 -81.06 87.81
C LEU A 207 -81.06 -80.52 88.46
N LEU A 208 -82.04 -80.00 87.71
CA LEU A 208 -83.34 -79.59 88.27
C LEU A 208 -84.18 -80.76 88.79
N GLU A 209 -84.02 -81.95 88.20
CA GLU A 209 -84.58 -83.21 88.75
C GLU A 209 -83.83 -83.66 90.01
N SER A 210 -82.50 -83.49 90.05
CA SER A 210 -81.67 -83.86 91.19
C SER A 210 -81.68 -82.83 92.34
N GLU A 211 -81.91 -81.53 92.09
CA GLU A 211 -81.93 -80.42 93.06
C GLU A 211 -83.21 -80.42 93.90
N ARG A 212 -84.32 -80.99 93.39
CA ARG A 212 -85.51 -81.30 94.21
C ARG A 212 -85.27 -82.42 95.22
N GLU A 213 -84.31 -83.31 94.95
CA GLU A 213 -83.93 -84.43 95.82
C GLU A 213 -82.75 -84.06 96.75
N ASN A 214 -81.87 -83.12 96.35
CA ASN A 214 -80.69 -82.69 97.11
C ASN A 214 -80.96 -81.59 98.15
N LEU A 215 -82.07 -80.84 98.07
CA LEU A 215 -82.51 -79.93 99.14
C LEU A 215 -82.98 -80.67 100.42
N ARG A 216 -82.97 -82.02 100.38
CA ARG A 216 -83.32 -82.90 101.50
C ARG A 216 -82.10 -83.43 102.29
N LEU A 217 -80.88 -83.21 101.81
CA LEU A 217 -79.67 -83.79 102.40
C LEU A 217 -78.51 -82.77 102.40
N LYS A 218 -78.21 -82.22 103.58
CA LYS A 218 -76.89 -81.66 103.97
C LYS A 218 -76.50 -80.34 103.28
N THR A 219 -76.40 -79.20 103.93
CA THR A 219 -75.85 -78.91 105.27
C THR A 219 -74.54 -79.67 105.53
N SER A 220 -73.40 -79.17 105.03
CA SER A 220 -72.14 -78.93 105.79
C SER A 220 -70.88 -78.76 104.91
N GLN A 221 -70.19 -77.62 105.08
CA GLN A 221 -68.72 -77.36 104.96
C GLN A 221 -68.01 -77.39 103.59
N VAL A 222 -66.89 -76.66 103.30
CA VAL A 222 -66.17 -75.46 103.82
C VAL A 222 -64.98 -75.13 102.86
N ASP A 223 -64.62 -73.84 102.79
CA ASP A 223 -63.44 -73.04 102.39
C ASP A 223 -62.04 -73.58 101.87
N TYR A 224 -61.38 -72.69 101.07
CA TYR A 224 -60.01 -72.09 101.24
C TYR A 224 -58.80 -72.45 100.28
N ILE A 225 -58.01 -71.38 99.97
CA ILE A 225 -56.54 -71.25 99.63
C ILE A 225 -56.04 -71.01 98.16
N ASP A 226 -55.71 -69.74 97.87
CA ASP A 226 -54.41 -69.05 97.58
C ASP A 226 -53.17 -69.67 96.85
N GLY A 227 -52.48 -68.84 96.03
CA GLY A 227 -51.00 -68.66 96.00
C GLY A 227 -50.18 -68.97 94.72
N VAL A 228 -49.47 -67.97 94.14
CA VAL A 228 -48.28 -68.11 93.22
C VAL A 228 -47.29 -66.95 93.49
N SER A 229 -46.21 -67.15 94.25
CA SER A 229 -44.78 -67.42 93.90
C SER A 229 -43.98 -66.29 93.22
N THR A 230 -43.12 -65.63 94.02
CA THR A 230 -42.32 -64.40 93.76
C THR A 230 -40.95 -64.60 93.09
N LYS A 231 -40.71 -65.76 92.46
CA LYS A 231 -39.38 -66.12 91.92
C LYS A 231 -39.16 -65.66 90.47
N ASP A 232 -40.20 -65.71 89.65
CA ASP A 232 -40.12 -65.42 88.20
C ASP A 232 -39.98 -63.91 87.91
N GLU A 233 -40.39 -63.06 88.85
CA GLU A 233 -40.33 -61.60 88.72
C GLU A 233 -38.89 -61.06 88.88
N ILE A 234 -38.06 -61.73 89.69
CA ILE A 234 -36.68 -61.32 89.94
C ILE A 234 -35.80 -61.60 88.71
N GLU A 235 -36.03 -62.70 88.02
CA GLU A 235 -35.27 -63.11 86.83
C GLU A 235 -35.53 -62.21 85.61
N ARG A 236 -36.77 -61.70 85.49
CA ARG A 236 -37.14 -60.68 84.48
C ARG A 236 -36.48 -59.33 84.73
N LEU A 237 -36.39 -58.91 85.99
CA LEU A 237 -35.77 -57.65 86.35
C LEU A 237 -34.24 -57.66 86.12
N GLN A 238 -33.59 -58.82 86.27
CA GLN A 238 -32.16 -58.97 85.98
C GLN A 238 -31.85 -58.92 84.47
N THR A 239 -32.67 -59.57 83.64
CA THR A 239 -32.51 -59.51 82.17
C THR A 239 -32.73 -58.10 81.63
N HIS A 240 -33.70 -57.36 82.18
CA HIS A 240 -33.92 -55.95 81.81
C HIS A 240 -32.75 -55.04 82.20
N LEU A 241 -32.05 -55.35 83.31
CA LEU A 241 -30.89 -54.58 83.75
C LEU A 241 -29.70 -54.77 82.79
N ASP A 242 -29.44 -56.01 82.38
CA ASP A 242 -28.36 -56.34 81.44
C ASP A 242 -28.59 -55.73 80.05
N ASP A 243 -29.84 -55.73 79.57
CA ASP A 243 -30.21 -55.08 78.30
C ASP A 243 -30.07 -53.56 78.34
N ALA A 244 -30.40 -52.93 79.48
CA ALA A 244 -30.20 -51.50 79.67
C ALA A 244 -28.71 -51.14 79.66
N ASP A 245 -27.87 -51.96 80.29
CA ASP A 245 -26.42 -51.75 80.35
C ASP A 245 -25.76 -51.93 78.97
N LYS A 246 -26.26 -52.86 78.15
CA LYS A 246 -25.85 -53.03 76.76
C LYS A 246 -26.20 -51.81 75.90
N LYS A 247 -27.43 -51.31 75.99
CA LYS A 247 -27.86 -50.08 75.27
C LYS A 247 -27.07 -48.85 75.71
N LEU A 248 -26.70 -48.76 76.98
CA LEU A 248 -25.90 -47.65 77.49
C LEU A 248 -24.47 -47.67 76.93
N LYS A 249 -23.87 -48.84 76.71
CA LYS A 249 -22.59 -48.98 76.02
C LYS A 249 -22.67 -48.62 74.55
N GLU A 250 -23.71 -49.08 73.84
CA GLU A 250 -23.95 -48.76 72.42
C GLU A 250 -24.13 -47.25 72.20
N THR A 251 -24.96 -46.60 73.01
CA THR A 251 -25.16 -45.14 72.94
C THR A 251 -23.90 -44.36 73.30
N THR A 252 -23.05 -44.87 74.19
CA THR A 252 -21.75 -44.25 74.51
C THR A 252 -20.78 -44.35 73.33
N SER A 253 -20.75 -45.47 72.61
CA SER A 253 -19.96 -45.60 71.37
C SER A 253 -20.46 -44.70 70.24
N ASP A 254 -21.78 -44.58 70.07
CA ASP A 254 -22.38 -43.70 69.05
C ASP A 254 -22.14 -42.22 69.36
N LEU A 255 -22.21 -41.83 70.64
CA LEU A 255 -21.87 -40.48 71.07
C LEU A 255 -20.40 -40.14 70.78
N LYS A 256 -19.48 -41.11 70.96
CA LYS A 256 -18.07 -40.91 70.61
C LYS A 256 -17.91 -40.73 69.10
N ARG A 257 -18.52 -41.60 68.30
CA ARG A 257 -18.47 -41.54 66.84
C ARG A 257 -19.00 -40.21 66.29
N THR A 258 -20.16 -39.77 66.75
CA THR A 258 -20.76 -38.50 66.32
C THR A 258 -19.93 -37.29 66.72
N LYS A 259 -19.22 -37.36 67.86
CA LYS A 259 -18.28 -36.30 68.29
C LYS A 259 -17.04 -36.25 67.39
N ASP A 260 -16.52 -37.39 66.96
CA ASP A 260 -15.39 -37.47 66.03
C ASP A 260 -15.79 -36.94 64.64
N GLU A 261 -16.97 -37.32 64.13
CA GLU A 261 -17.55 -36.78 62.89
C GLU A 261 -17.78 -35.25 62.94
N LEU A 262 -18.21 -34.73 64.09
CA LEU A 262 -18.37 -33.28 64.31
C LEU A 262 -17.02 -32.53 64.26
N ILE A 263 -15.95 -33.13 64.79
CA ILE A 263 -14.62 -32.54 64.74
C ILE A 263 -14.11 -32.51 63.30
N GLU A 264 -14.27 -33.62 62.57
CA GLU A 264 -13.85 -33.72 61.16
C GLU A 264 -14.58 -32.72 60.26
N THR A 265 -15.91 -32.62 60.41
CA THR A 265 -16.70 -31.63 59.66
C THR A 265 -16.31 -30.19 59.98
N LYS A 266 -15.95 -29.89 61.23
CA LYS A 266 -15.42 -28.58 61.62
C LYS A 266 -14.09 -28.26 60.95
N TYR A 267 -13.16 -29.22 60.90
CA TYR A 267 -11.90 -29.06 60.17
C TYR A 267 -12.13 -28.83 58.66
N ARG A 268 -13.05 -29.57 58.03
CA ARG A 268 -13.41 -29.36 56.61
C ARG A 268 -14.01 -27.97 56.39
N LEU A 269 -14.85 -27.48 57.31
CA LEU A 269 -15.44 -26.14 57.24
C LEU A 269 -14.39 -25.03 57.35
N ASP A 270 -13.43 -25.16 58.27
CA ASP A 270 -12.34 -24.21 58.43
C ASP A 270 -11.41 -24.21 57.20
N SER A 271 -11.14 -25.39 56.61
CA SER A 271 -10.42 -25.51 55.34
C SER A 271 -11.14 -24.80 54.20
N CYS A 272 -12.46 -25.01 54.06
CA CYS A 272 -13.28 -24.35 53.03
C CYS A 272 -13.34 -22.83 53.22
N ARG A 273 -13.29 -22.34 54.47
CA ARG A 273 -13.20 -20.90 54.75
C ARG A 273 -11.87 -20.32 54.27
N GLY A 274 -10.76 -21.01 54.55
CA GLY A 274 -9.44 -20.61 54.05
C GLY A 274 -9.39 -20.52 52.52
N GLU A 275 -9.94 -21.53 51.83
CA GLU A 275 -10.07 -21.52 50.36
C GLU A 275 -10.92 -20.33 49.86
N ASN A 276 -12.04 -20.03 50.51
CA ASN A 276 -12.89 -18.90 50.16
C ASN A 276 -12.19 -17.54 50.33
N GLU A 277 -11.38 -17.38 51.38
CA GLU A 277 -10.60 -16.16 51.60
C GLU A 277 -9.51 -15.97 50.54
N ILE A 278 -8.90 -17.06 50.08
CA ILE A 278 -7.95 -17.02 48.96
C ILE A 278 -8.67 -16.61 47.68
N LEU A 279 -9.79 -17.26 47.35
CA LEU A 279 -10.57 -16.93 46.15
C LEU A 279 -11.07 -15.49 46.14
N ARG A 280 -11.43 -14.92 47.30
CA ARG A 280 -11.78 -13.50 47.41
C ARG A 280 -10.61 -12.58 47.10
N ARG A 281 -9.40 -12.92 47.58
CA ARG A 281 -8.19 -12.17 47.25
C ARG A 281 -7.87 -12.24 45.76
N ASP A 282 -7.88 -13.44 45.17
CA ASP A 282 -7.66 -13.63 43.73
C ASP A 282 -8.70 -12.85 42.89
N TYR A 283 -9.96 -12.80 43.34
CA TYR A 283 -11.01 -12.02 42.68
C TYR A 283 -10.76 -10.51 42.76
N ASP A 284 -10.39 -9.99 43.92
CA ASP A 284 -10.11 -8.56 44.10
C ASP A 284 -8.87 -8.14 43.30
N GLU A 285 -7.85 -8.99 43.20
CA GLU A 285 -6.65 -8.77 42.37
C GLU A 285 -6.99 -8.75 40.88
N ALA A 286 -7.72 -9.76 40.39
CA ALA A 286 -8.19 -9.80 39.00
C ALA A 286 -9.08 -8.59 38.65
N LYS A 287 -9.86 -8.09 39.61
CA LYS A 287 -10.67 -6.89 39.43
C LYS A 287 -9.81 -5.64 39.30
N HIS A 288 -8.77 -5.49 40.14
CA HIS A 288 -7.83 -4.38 40.03
C HIS A 288 -7.08 -4.38 38.68
N GLU A 289 -6.63 -5.55 38.20
CA GLU A 289 -6.01 -5.67 36.88
C GLU A 289 -6.96 -5.26 35.74
N LEU A 290 -8.25 -5.60 35.86
CA LEU A 290 -9.27 -5.22 34.89
C LEU A 290 -9.47 -3.69 34.88
N ASP A 291 -9.51 -3.07 36.06
CA ASP A 291 -9.64 -1.61 36.20
C ASP A 291 -8.42 -0.90 35.60
N ASP A 292 -7.21 -1.39 35.86
CA ASP A 292 -5.97 -0.85 35.30
C ASP A 292 -5.92 -0.97 33.77
N ARG A 293 -6.30 -2.15 33.22
CA ARG A 293 -6.43 -2.34 31.75
C ARG A 293 -7.50 -1.43 31.15
N THR A 294 -8.57 -1.15 31.88
CA THR A 294 -9.63 -0.24 31.42
C THR A 294 -9.10 1.20 31.33
N ILE A 295 -8.32 1.64 32.32
CA ILE A 295 -7.66 2.95 32.32
C ILE A 295 -6.63 3.03 31.18
N GLU A 296 -5.81 2.00 30.98
CA GLU A 296 -4.84 1.95 29.89
C GLU A 296 -5.52 2.06 28.52
N ASN A 297 -6.59 1.29 28.30
CA ASN A 297 -7.35 1.36 27.06
C ASN A 297 -8.01 2.73 26.87
N HIS A 298 -8.51 3.36 27.92
CA HIS A 298 -9.06 4.72 27.85
C HIS A 298 -7.98 5.73 27.40
N ASN A 299 -6.79 5.67 28.01
CA ASN A 299 -5.66 6.52 27.62
C ASN A 299 -5.21 6.28 26.16
N ARG A 300 -5.29 5.04 25.67
CA ARG A 300 -5.00 4.70 24.27
C ARG A 300 -6.05 5.29 23.33
N VAL A 301 -7.33 5.21 23.68
CA VAL A 301 -8.43 5.82 22.90
C VAL A 301 -8.23 7.33 22.82
N ASP A 302 -7.98 8.01 23.95
CA ASP A 302 -7.69 9.46 23.97
C ASP A 302 -6.51 9.84 23.06
N THR A 303 -5.48 8.99 23.03
CA THR A 303 -4.31 9.20 22.17
C THR A 303 -4.68 9.07 20.69
N PHE A 304 -5.50 8.08 20.34
CA PHE A 304 -5.99 7.91 18.97
C PHE A 304 -6.94 9.03 18.56
N GLU A 305 -7.78 9.54 19.44
CA GLU A 305 -8.66 10.67 19.17
C GLU A 305 -7.86 11.94 18.84
N ARG A 306 -6.80 12.23 19.61
CA ARG A 306 -5.90 13.35 19.30
C ARG A 306 -5.21 13.18 17.94
N GLN A 307 -4.75 11.98 17.62
CA GLN A 307 -4.14 11.68 16.31
C GLN A 307 -5.14 11.87 15.16
N ILE A 308 -6.39 11.44 15.34
CA ILE A 308 -7.47 11.64 14.36
C ILE A 308 -7.71 13.15 14.15
N ASP A 309 -7.74 13.94 15.22
CA ASP A 309 -7.96 15.38 15.11
C ASP A 309 -6.79 16.12 14.44
N ASP A 310 -5.55 15.70 14.69
CA ASP A 310 -4.40 16.24 13.97
C ASP A 310 -4.41 15.87 12.49
N LEU A 311 -4.80 14.63 12.14
CA LEU A 311 -5.00 14.22 10.74
C LEU A 311 -6.14 14.99 10.05
N LYS A 312 -7.23 15.30 10.77
CA LYS A 312 -8.31 16.15 10.25
C LYS A 312 -7.80 17.57 9.97
N LYS A 313 -7.01 18.16 10.87
CA LYS A 313 -6.39 19.47 10.65
C LYS A 313 -5.46 19.46 9.44
N GLN A 314 -4.62 18.43 9.29
CA GLN A 314 -3.74 18.28 8.13
C GLN A 314 -4.54 18.17 6.82
N ASN A 315 -5.64 17.42 6.80
CA ASN A 315 -6.52 17.33 5.63
C ASN A 315 -7.18 18.67 5.28
N LEU A 316 -7.58 19.46 6.28
CA LEU A 316 -8.11 20.81 6.04
C LEU A 316 -7.04 21.72 5.41
N THR A 317 -5.82 21.70 5.93
CA THR A 317 -4.70 22.47 5.36
C THR A 317 -4.41 22.05 3.92
N LEU A 318 -4.35 20.75 3.64
CA LEU A 318 -4.16 20.24 2.28
C LEU A 318 -5.29 20.66 1.33
N LYS A 319 -6.53 20.64 1.81
CA LYS A 319 -7.69 21.10 1.03
C LYS A 319 -7.59 22.58 0.68
N ASP A 320 -7.08 23.41 1.59
CA ASP A 320 -6.87 24.83 1.33
C ASP A 320 -5.70 25.08 0.37
N VAL A 321 -4.61 24.31 0.46
CA VAL A 321 -3.51 24.33 -0.52
C VAL A 321 -4.00 23.94 -1.92
N CYS A 322 -4.85 22.92 -2.05
CA CYS A 322 -5.44 22.55 -3.35
C CYS A 322 -6.27 23.70 -3.95
N LYS A 323 -7.09 24.39 -3.14
CA LYS A 323 -7.85 25.57 -3.63
C LYS A 323 -6.93 26.69 -4.10
N GLU A 324 -5.82 26.92 -3.40
CA GLU A 324 -4.84 27.93 -3.81
C GLU A 324 -4.16 27.54 -5.14
N MET A 325 -3.82 26.26 -5.31
CA MET A 325 -3.30 25.74 -6.58
C MET A 325 -4.30 25.89 -7.73
N ASP A 326 -5.58 25.63 -7.48
CA ASP A 326 -6.63 25.81 -8.50
C ASP A 326 -6.72 27.28 -8.94
N VAL A 327 -6.64 28.23 -7.99
CA VAL A 327 -6.60 29.67 -8.31
C VAL A 327 -5.35 30.04 -9.11
N GLN A 328 -4.17 29.51 -8.73
CA GLN A 328 -2.94 29.73 -9.48
C GLN A 328 -3.03 29.16 -10.91
N TYR A 329 -3.64 27.99 -11.07
CA TYR A 329 -3.86 27.37 -12.38
C TYR A 329 -4.77 28.22 -13.26
N ASP A 330 -5.88 28.73 -12.73
CA ASP A 330 -6.78 29.64 -13.43
C ASP A 330 -6.08 30.94 -13.86
N ASP A 331 -5.22 31.50 -13.00
CA ASP A 331 -4.46 32.70 -13.34
C ASP A 331 -3.40 32.44 -14.42
N MET A 332 -2.73 31.29 -14.39
CA MET A 332 -1.85 30.88 -15.48
C MET A 332 -2.62 30.69 -16.79
N LEU A 333 -3.81 30.09 -16.75
CA LEU A 333 -4.67 29.96 -17.94
C LEU A 333 -5.05 31.32 -18.52
N LYS A 334 -5.38 32.30 -17.67
CA LYS A 334 -5.64 33.69 -18.12
C LYS A 334 -4.41 34.30 -18.80
N VAL A 335 -3.22 34.12 -18.23
CA VAL A 335 -1.96 34.60 -18.82
C VAL A 335 -1.69 33.93 -20.18
N LEU A 336 -1.88 32.61 -20.26
CA LEU A 336 -1.72 31.85 -21.49
C LEU A 336 -2.67 32.35 -22.59
N ASN A 337 -3.94 32.58 -22.25
CA ASN A 337 -4.93 33.10 -23.19
C ASN A 337 -4.58 34.52 -23.67
N ARG A 338 -4.11 35.41 -22.77
CA ARG A 338 -3.62 36.74 -23.18
C ARG A 338 -2.45 36.64 -24.16
N HIS A 339 -1.49 35.76 -23.89
CA HIS A 339 -0.37 35.54 -24.81
C HIS A 339 -0.83 34.96 -26.16
N LYS A 340 -1.81 34.06 -26.15
CA LYS A 340 -2.39 33.53 -27.38
C LYS A 340 -3.03 34.63 -28.22
N THR A 341 -3.87 35.47 -27.61
CA THR A 341 -4.47 36.63 -28.30
C THR A 341 -3.41 37.63 -28.78
N GLN A 342 -2.36 37.87 -27.99
CA GLN A 342 -1.26 38.73 -28.41
C GLN A 342 -0.49 38.15 -29.60
N ASN A 343 -0.25 36.84 -29.62
CA ASN A 343 0.39 36.18 -30.77
C ASN A 343 -0.49 36.21 -32.02
N GLU A 344 -1.81 36.08 -31.88
CA GLU A 344 -2.76 36.26 -32.98
C GLU A 344 -2.67 37.68 -33.54
N LEU A 345 -2.67 38.72 -32.69
CA LEU A 345 -2.48 40.11 -33.11
C LEU A 345 -1.13 40.35 -33.81
N LEU A 346 -0.03 39.82 -33.25
CA LEU A 346 1.30 39.93 -33.87
C LEU A 346 1.38 39.16 -35.20
N SER A 347 0.65 38.04 -35.33
CA SER A 347 0.55 37.30 -36.58
C SER A 347 -0.19 38.13 -37.64
N ASP A 348 -1.29 38.78 -37.26
CA ASP A 348 -2.04 39.65 -38.15
C ASP A 348 -1.22 40.88 -38.58
N GLU A 349 -0.48 41.49 -37.65
CA GLU A 349 0.44 42.59 -37.93
C GLU A 349 1.56 42.16 -38.89
N ASN A 350 2.16 40.99 -38.67
CA ASN A 350 3.16 40.43 -39.59
C ASN A 350 2.58 40.16 -40.97
N GLN A 351 1.34 39.69 -41.08
CA GLN A 351 0.67 39.53 -42.37
C GLN A 351 0.45 40.87 -43.07
N GLN A 352 0.03 41.90 -42.33
CA GLN A 352 -0.14 43.25 -42.87
C GLN A 352 1.19 43.83 -43.38
N LEU A 353 2.25 43.73 -42.57
CA LEU A 353 3.60 44.15 -42.96
C LEU A 353 4.09 43.38 -44.18
N HIS A 354 3.77 42.09 -44.31
CA HIS A 354 4.13 41.31 -45.48
C HIS A 354 3.42 41.80 -46.75
N VAL A 355 2.12 42.13 -46.65
CA VAL A 355 1.36 42.74 -47.74
C VAL A 355 1.92 44.11 -48.12
N GLU A 356 2.32 44.92 -47.14
CA GLU A 356 2.89 46.25 -47.38
C GLU A 356 4.28 46.17 -48.02
N LEU A 357 5.14 45.26 -47.54
CA LEU A 357 6.42 44.96 -48.18
C LEU A 357 6.23 44.51 -49.63
N GLN A 358 5.22 43.67 -49.91
CA GLN A 358 4.92 43.23 -51.27
C GLN A 358 4.47 44.39 -52.16
N LYS A 359 3.68 45.35 -51.62
CA LYS A 359 3.30 46.57 -52.35
C LYS A 359 4.52 47.44 -52.65
N LEU A 360 5.38 47.68 -51.65
CA LEU A 360 6.61 48.44 -51.82
C LEU A 360 7.57 47.79 -52.81
N GLN A 361 7.68 46.46 -52.79
CA GLN A 361 8.45 45.69 -53.77
C GLN A 361 7.91 45.93 -55.19
N ASN A 362 6.59 45.82 -55.38
CA ASN A 362 5.95 46.08 -56.68
C ASN A 362 6.16 47.52 -57.15
N ASP A 363 6.08 48.49 -56.25
CA ASP A 363 6.30 49.90 -56.58
C ASP A 363 7.77 50.20 -56.88
N TYR A 364 8.71 49.57 -56.17
CA TYR A 364 10.12 49.60 -56.51
C TYR A 364 10.37 49.04 -57.91
N ASP A 365 9.78 47.91 -58.26
CA ASP A 365 9.91 47.33 -59.61
C ASP A 365 9.29 48.23 -60.68
N LYS A 366 8.16 48.90 -60.41
CA LYS A 366 7.60 49.91 -61.32
C LYS A 366 8.57 51.08 -61.52
N VAL A 367 9.12 51.63 -60.44
CA VAL A 367 10.09 52.75 -60.50
C VAL A 367 11.36 52.34 -61.23
N LYS A 368 11.87 51.13 -60.97
CA LYS A 368 13.01 50.56 -61.69
C LYS A 368 12.75 50.46 -63.19
N ASN A 369 11.55 50.03 -63.59
CA ASN A 369 11.14 49.98 -65.00
C ASN A 369 10.96 51.38 -65.60
N MET A 370 10.43 52.34 -64.84
CA MET A 370 10.36 53.75 -65.28
C MET A 370 11.74 54.36 -65.44
N SER A 371 12.68 54.10 -64.53
CA SER A 371 14.07 54.55 -64.61
C SER A 371 14.78 53.99 -65.84
N SER A 372 14.48 52.75 -66.26
CA SER A 372 14.96 52.22 -67.53
C SER A 372 14.41 52.98 -68.74
N LYS A 373 13.12 53.36 -68.71
CA LYS A 373 12.49 54.18 -69.76
C LYS A 373 13.06 55.60 -69.80
N GLU A 374 13.23 56.23 -68.65
CA GLU A 374 13.86 57.55 -68.50
C GLU A 374 15.32 57.53 -68.94
N ARG A 375 16.05 56.43 -68.70
CA ARG A 375 17.43 56.26 -69.17
C ARG A 375 17.49 56.20 -70.70
N MET A 376 16.58 55.48 -71.34
CA MET A 376 16.46 55.48 -72.81
C MET A 376 16.05 56.85 -73.36
N GLU A 377 15.17 57.57 -72.67
CA GLU A 377 14.74 58.91 -73.07
C GLU A 377 15.86 59.94 -72.89
N LYS A 378 16.64 59.82 -71.81
CA LYS A 378 17.87 60.58 -71.58
C LYS A 378 18.88 60.32 -72.69
N GLU A 379 19.14 59.06 -73.07
CA GLU A 379 20.05 58.73 -74.18
C GLU A 379 19.56 59.31 -75.53
N LYS A 380 18.24 59.32 -75.77
CA LYS A 380 17.64 59.99 -76.94
C LYS A 380 17.84 61.50 -76.91
N LEU A 381 17.62 62.12 -75.75
CA LEU A 381 17.80 63.55 -75.56
C LEU A 381 19.27 63.95 -75.64
N GLU A 382 20.20 63.15 -75.12
CA GLU A 382 21.64 63.34 -75.25
C GLU A 382 22.08 63.20 -76.72
N SER A 383 21.54 62.22 -77.44
CA SER A 383 21.80 62.08 -78.88
C SER A 383 21.27 63.27 -79.66
N ARG A 384 20.09 63.78 -79.29
CA ARG A 384 19.48 64.96 -79.93
C ARG A 384 20.22 66.25 -79.54
N ALA A 385 20.67 66.37 -78.29
CA ALA A 385 21.47 67.49 -77.83
C ALA A 385 22.83 67.50 -78.53
N LYS A 386 23.45 66.33 -78.71
CA LYS A 386 24.67 66.18 -79.51
C LYS A 386 24.44 66.57 -80.97
N TYR A 387 23.35 66.10 -81.59
CA TYR A 387 22.96 66.54 -82.93
C TYR A 387 22.81 68.05 -83.01
N TRP A 388 22.09 68.68 -82.07
CA TRP A 388 21.94 70.14 -82.04
C TRP A 388 23.26 70.85 -81.73
N GLN A 389 24.14 70.27 -80.93
CA GLN A 389 25.46 70.83 -80.66
C GLN A 389 26.34 70.78 -81.90
N ASP A 390 26.29 69.69 -82.67
CA ASP A 390 26.97 69.55 -83.95
C ASP A 390 26.37 70.53 -84.98
N GLU A 391 25.04 70.66 -85.04
CA GLU A 391 24.34 71.62 -85.89
C GLU A 391 24.66 73.08 -85.50
N VAL A 392 24.71 73.39 -84.20
CA VAL A 392 25.14 74.70 -83.69
C VAL A 392 26.60 74.95 -84.02
N GLN A 393 27.49 73.95 -83.91
CA GLN A 393 28.89 74.12 -84.31
C GLN A 393 29.03 74.32 -85.83
N THR A 394 28.22 73.63 -86.62
CA THR A 394 28.20 73.74 -88.08
C THR A 394 27.66 75.10 -88.50
N THR A 395 26.52 75.51 -87.95
CA THR A 395 25.95 76.86 -88.17
C THR A 395 26.82 77.95 -87.57
N GLU A 396 27.52 77.75 -86.44
CA GLU A 396 28.48 78.72 -85.90
C GLU A 396 29.70 78.82 -86.83
N LYS A 397 30.12 77.73 -87.46
CA LYS A 397 31.15 77.75 -88.49
C LYS A 397 30.66 78.52 -89.73
N ASP A 398 29.45 78.24 -90.20
CA ASP A 398 28.83 78.94 -91.32
C ASP A 398 28.58 80.43 -90.99
N TYR A 399 28.15 80.74 -89.76
CA TYR A 399 27.97 82.11 -89.25
C TYR A 399 29.30 82.81 -89.02
N LYS A 400 30.37 82.11 -88.63
CA LYS A 400 31.72 82.70 -88.59
C LYS A 400 32.23 82.98 -89.99
N GLU A 401 31.88 82.15 -90.96
CA GLU A 401 32.19 82.35 -92.37
C GLU A 401 31.38 83.50 -92.96
N GLU A 402 30.08 83.58 -92.64
CA GLU A 402 29.20 84.71 -92.93
C GLU A 402 29.59 85.97 -92.16
N LEU A 403 30.04 85.91 -90.91
CA LEU A 403 30.55 87.05 -90.14
C LEU A 403 31.94 87.48 -90.61
N MET A 404 32.74 86.58 -91.19
CA MET A 404 33.94 86.98 -91.93
C MET A 404 33.57 87.64 -93.27
N ASN A 405 32.50 87.20 -93.93
CA ASN A 405 31.97 87.84 -95.15
C ASN A 405 31.24 89.16 -94.86
N LEU A 406 30.51 89.24 -93.75
CA LEU A 406 29.83 90.42 -93.24
C LEU A 406 30.82 91.36 -92.56
N GLY A 407 31.86 90.86 -91.90
CA GLY A 407 32.99 91.67 -91.43
C GLY A 407 33.75 92.30 -92.59
N ARG A 408 33.82 91.62 -93.75
CA ARG A 408 34.27 92.22 -95.02
C ARG A 408 33.29 93.26 -95.58
N LEU A 409 31.98 93.13 -95.36
CA LEU A 409 30.94 94.11 -95.75
C LEU A 409 30.73 95.27 -94.75
N ILE A 410 31.03 95.07 -93.46
CA ILE A 410 30.86 96.04 -92.36
C ILE A 410 32.12 96.90 -92.21
N ALA A 411 33.25 96.50 -92.80
CA ALA A 411 34.34 97.42 -93.12
C ALA A 411 33.91 98.57 -94.06
N THR A 412 32.72 98.49 -94.68
CA THR A 412 32.19 99.51 -95.60
C THR A 412 30.96 100.28 -95.11
N GLU A 413 30.28 99.95 -94.00
CA GLU A 413 29.13 100.74 -93.51
C GLU A 413 29.07 100.83 -91.98
N LYS A 414 29.24 102.05 -91.44
CA LYS A 414 29.06 102.39 -90.03
C LYS A 414 27.62 102.82 -89.76
N GLY A 415 26.96 102.20 -88.78
CA GLY A 415 25.72 102.74 -88.21
C GLY A 415 25.11 101.84 -87.13
N VAL A 416 25.50 102.04 -85.86
CA VAL A 416 24.90 101.34 -84.71
C VAL A 416 23.53 101.95 -84.39
N SER A 417 22.48 101.13 -84.40
CA SER A 417 21.09 101.50 -84.12
C SER A 417 20.76 101.48 -82.62
N LEU A 418 19.94 102.45 -82.21
CA LEU A 418 19.41 102.72 -80.86
C LEU A 418 18.58 101.55 -80.26
N GLU A 419 18.17 100.58 -81.08
CA GLU A 419 17.43 99.37 -80.69
C GLU A 419 18.22 98.48 -79.70
N TYR A 420 19.56 98.46 -79.83
CA TYR A 420 20.44 97.58 -79.07
C TYR A 420 20.53 97.96 -77.57
N ILE A 421 20.34 99.24 -77.26
CA ILE A 421 20.38 99.75 -75.88
C ILE A 421 19.13 99.34 -75.10
N LYS A 422 17.94 99.32 -75.75
CA LYS A 422 16.70 98.85 -75.12
C LYS A 422 16.71 97.35 -74.83
N GLN A 423 17.29 96.55 -75.73
CA GLN A 423 17.44 95.12 -75.51
C GLN A 423 18.43 94.82 -74.36
N LEU A 424 19.50 95.62 -74.23
CA LEU A 424 20.41 95.51 -73.09
C LEU A 424 19.74 95.85 -71.75
N GLU A 425 18.79 96.78 -71.73
CA GLU A 425 18.04 97.13 -70.52
C GLU A 425 17.07 96.02 -70.11
N GLN A 426 16.33 95.44 -71.07
CA GLN A 426 15.46 94.28 -70.85
C GLN A 426 16.23 93.04 -70.35
N LEU A 427 17.44 92.82 -70.89
CA LEU A 427 18.30 91.73 -70.43
C LEU A 427 18.83 91.96 -69.00
N LYS A 428 19.04 93.21 -68.59
CA LYS A 428 19.43 93.53 -67.20
C LYS A 428 18.29 93.28 -66.22
N ASP A 429 17.05 93.61 -66.58
CA ASP A 429 15.90 93.34 -65.73
C ASP A 429 15.60 91.85 -65.63
N SER A 430 15.67 91.12 -66.75
CA SER A 430 15.57 89.65 -66.75
C SER A 430 16.67 88.99 -65.91
N LYS A 431 17.90 89.52 -65.96
CA LYS A 431 18.99 89.07 -65.10
C LYS A 431 18.66 89.24 -63.61
N ARG A 432 18.14 90.40 -63.18
CA ARG A 432 17.77 90.63 -61.76
C ARG A 432 16.64 89.70 -61.30
N GLU A 433 15.69 89.39 -62.17
CA GLU A 433 14.62 88.43 -61.88
C GLU A 433 15.17 87.01 -61.67
N VAL A 434 16.10 86.58 -62.53
CA VAL A 434 16.78 85.29 -62.39
C VAL A 434 17.60 85.24 -61.11
N GLU A 435 18.36 86.29 -60.78
CA GLU A 435 19.14 86.39 -59.54
C GLU A 435 18.23 86.29 -58.29
N SER A 436 17.07 86.94 -58.30
CA SER A 436 16.09 86.85 -57.21
C SER A 436 15.53 85.44 -57.03
N ARG A 437 15.25 84.74 -58.14
CA ARG A 437 14.79 83.34 -58.12
C ARG A 437 15.86 82.38 -57.63
N VAL A 438 17.13 82.61 -58.01
CA VAL A 438 18.27 81.81 -57.51
C VAL A 438 18.38 81.94 -56.00
N HIS A 439 18.33 83.15 -55.44
CA HIS A 439 18.38 83.34 -53.99
C HIS A 439 17.22 82.68 -53.23
N LEU A 440 16.00 82.70 -53.80
CA LEU A 440 14.87 81.99 -53.20
C LEU A 440 15.09 80.47 -53.21
N LEU A 441 15.59 79.93 -54.32
CA LEU A 441 15.89 78.49 -54.43
C LEU A 441 17.03 78.07 -53.50
N GLU A 442 18.05 78.90 -53.31
CA GLU A 442 19.12 78.67 -52.34
C GLU A 442 18.59 78.63 -50.90
N ALA A 443 17.68 79.54 -50.54
CA ALA A 443 17.04 79.55 -49.23
C ALA A 443 16.18 78.29 -48.99
N LEU A 444 15.39 77.88 -49.99
CA LEU A 444 14.59 76.66 -49.91
C LEU A 444 15.46 75.39 -49.83
N LEU A 445 16.58 75.34 -50.56
CA LEU A 445 17.53 74.23 -50.50
C LEU A 445 18.21 74.14 -49.11
N GLN A 446 18.55 75.29 -48.51
CA GLN A 446 19.08 75.32 -47.15
C GLN A 446 18.06 74.81 -46.13
N GLU A 447 16.79 75.19 -46.26
CA GLU A 447 15.74 74.72 -45.35
C GLU A 447 15.49 73.22 -45.51
N ALA A 448 15.38 72.71 -46.74
CA ALA A 448 15.26 71.28 -47.01
C ALA A 448 16.46 70.48 -46.47
N SER A 449 17.66 71.07 -46.50
CA SER A 449 18.87 70.46 -45.91
C SER A 449 18.81 70.39 -44.39
N LYS A 450 18.22 71.40 -43.72
CA LYS A 450 17.98 71.34 -42.27
C LYS A 450 16.94 70.27 -41.91
N ASP A 451 15.81 70.23 -42.62
CA ASP A 451 14.75 69.25 -42.40
C ASP A 451 15.28 67.82 -42.61
N SER A 452 16.09 67.61 -43.64
CA SER A 452 16.75 66.32 -43.88
C SER A 452 17.67 65.90 -42.73
N ARG A 453 18.35 66.85 -42.06
CA ARG A 453 19.18 66.54 -40.88
C ARG A 453 18.34 66.15 -39.68
N VAL A 454 17.25 66.89 -39.41
CA VAL A 454 16.33 66.58 -38.31
C VAL A 454 15.73 65.18 -38.49
N LEU A 455 15.24 64.87 -39.69
CA LEU A 455 14.69 63.53 -39.99
C LEU A 455 15.74 62.42 -39.84
N ASN A 456 16.99 62.68 -40.23
CA ASN A 456 18.08 61.71 -40.04
C ASN A 456 18.42 61.50 -38.55
N ASP A 457 18.41 62.56 -37.74
CA ASP A 457 18.64 62.46 -36.30
C ASP A 457 17.49 61.71 -35.59
N GLU A 458 16.23 61.97 -35.97
CA GLU A 458 15.07 61.24 -35.47
C GLU A 458 15.11 59.76 -35.87
N LYS A 459 15.46 59.46 -37.13
CA LYS A 459 15.66 58.10 -37.62
C LYS A 459 16.74 57.39 -36.81
N ARG A 460 17.88 58.05 -36.57
CA ARG A 460 18.98 57.48 -35.77
C ARG A 460 18.55 57.17 -34.34
N LEU A 461 17.80 58.08 -33.71
CA LEU A 461 17.27 57.87 -32.36
C LEU A 461 16.27 56.70 -32.32
N PHE A 462 15.45 56.53 -33.35
CA PHE A 462 14.54 55.40 -33.46
C PHE A 462 15.28 54.07 -33.65
N GLU A 463 16.28 54.03 -34.53
CA GLU A 463 17.14 52.86 -34.75
C GLU A 463 17.88 52.46 -33.47
N GLU A 464 18.40 53.43 -32.71
CA GLU A 464 19.04 53.18 -31.41
C GLU A 464 18.05 52.58 -30.39
N LYS A 465 16.84 53.13 -30.28
CA LYS A 465 15.79 52.58 -29.41
C LYS A 465 15.39 51.16 -29.79
N MET A 466 15.24 50.87 -31.08
CA MET A 466 14.91 49.53 -31.57
C MET A 466 16.06 48.55 -31.32
N THR A 467 17.30 48.98 -31.53
CA THR A 467 18.50 48.15 -31.26
C THR A 467 18.58 47.80 -29.78
N ASN A 468 18.38 48.77 -28.89
CA ASN A 468 18.35 48.53 -27.44
C ASN A 468 17.20 47.58 -27.05
N ARG A 469 16.01 47.75 -27.66
CA ARG A 469 14.87 46.86 -27.38
C ARG A 469 15.11 45.43 -27.86
N ILE A 470 15.79 45.25 -29.00
CA ILE A 470 16.19 43.92 -29.49
C ILE A 470 17.19 43.29 -28.53
N ALA A 471 18.19 44.04 -28.06
CA ALA A 471 19.16 43.54 -27.07
C ALA A 471 18.48 43.09 -25.76
N ASP A 472 17.54 43.89 -25.22
CA ASP A 472 16.76 43.51 -24.03
C ASP A 472 15.96 42.21 -24.26
N LEU A 473 15.37 42.04 -25.44
CA LEU A 473 14.60 40.84 -25.79
C LEU A 473 15.51 39.62 -25.93
N GLU A 474 16.68 39.77 -26.54
CA GLU A 474 17.69 38.72 -26.66
C GLU A 474 18.18 38.24 -25.29
N ASP A 475 18.43 39.17 -24.36
CA ASP A 475 18.86 38.82 -22.99
C ASP A 475 17.75 38.11 -22.20
N MET A 476 16.50 38.56 -22.33
CA MET A 476 15.36 37.83 -21.76
C MET A 476 15.19 36.43 -22.37
N HIS A 477 15.42 36.28 -23.69
CA HIS A 477 15.37 34.98 -24.36
C HIS A 477 16.48 34.04 -23.87
N LYS A 478 17.72 34.54 -23.74
CA LYS A 478 18.86 33.77 -23.19
C LYS A 478 18.58 33.29 -21.77
N GLU A 479 18.03 34.16 -20.91
CA GLU A 479 17.69 33.79 -19.53
C GLU A 479 16.56 32.74 -19.47
N ARG A 480 15.56 32.85 -20.36
CA ARG A 480 14.49 31.84 -20.47
C ARG A 480 15.03 30.50 -20.98
N GLU A 481 15.91 30.52 -21.97
CA GLU A 481 16.55 29.32 -22.50
C GLU A 481 17.42 28.63 -21.44
N LYS A 482 18.16 29.41 -20.64
CA LYS A 482 18.94 28.91 -19.51
C LYS A 482 18.04 28.21 -18.48
N LYS A 483 16.91 28.81 -18.10
CA LYS A 483 15.93 28.20 -17.18
C LYS A 483 15.33 26.91 -17.76
N LEU A 484 14.98 26.91 -19.05
CA LEU A 484 14.44 25.71 -19.72
C LEU A 484 15.47 24.57 -19.77
N LYS A 485 16.74 24.87 -20.04
CA LYS A 485 17.83 23.89 -19.98
C LYS A 485 18.00 23.30 -18.59
N THR A 486 18.02 24.13 -17.55
CA THR A 486 18.09 23.63 -16.16
C THR A 486 16.92 22.72 -15.79
N MET A 487 15.68 23.09 -16.14
CA MET A 487 14.51 22.24 -15.89
C MET A 487 14.56 20.93 -16.69
N LEU A 488 15.05 20.96 -17.93
CA LEU A 488 15.23 19.76 -18.74
C LEU A 488 16.26 18.82 -18.13
N ASP A 489 17.40 19.35 -17.67
CA ASP A 489 18.45 18.56 -17.00
C ASP A 489 17.96 17.94 -15.69
N GLU A 490 17.21 18.69 -14.88
CA GLU A 490 16.55 18.17 -13.67
C GLU A 490 15.57 17.03 -14.00
N THR A 491 14.77 17.21 -15.05
CA THR A 491 13.80 16.19 -15.49
C THR A 491 14.50 14.94 -16.02
N MET A 492 15.59 15.09 -16.79
CA MET A 492 16.38 13.96 -17.26
C MET A 492 17.05 13.21 -16.12
N ASN A 493 17.60 13.93 -15.12
CA ASN A 493 18.17 13.32 -13.92
C ASN A 493 17.12 12.51 -13.12
N MET A 494 15.89 13.02 -12.98
CA MET A 494 14.80 12.26 -12.37
C MET A 494 14.46 10.99 -13.17
N CYS A 495 14.40 11.09 -14.50
CA CYS A 495 14.13 9.93 -15.37
C CYS A 495 15.23 8.86 -15.25
N GLU A 496 16.50 9.26 -15.18
CA GLU A 496 17.62 8.33 -14.96
C GLU A 496 17.53 7.66 -13.58
N GLN A 497 17.14 8.41 -12.55
CA GLN A 497 16.95 7.87 -11.21
C GLN A 497 15.83 6.82 -11.20
N TYR A 498 14.68 7.12 -11.80
CA TYR A 498 13.58 6.16 -11.93
C TYR A 498 13.98 4.92 -12.72
N LYS A 499 14.80 5.06 -13.76
CA LYS A 499 15.34 3.92 -14.50
C LYS A 499 16.24 3.04 -13.62
N LYS A 500 17.11 3.64 -12.81
CA LYS A 500 17.95 2.90 -11.85
C LYS A 500 17.11 2.18 -10.80
N ASP A 501 16.10 2.85 -10.26
CA ASP A 501 15.20 2.28 -9.26
C ASP A 501 14.38 1.10 -9.84
N TYR A 502 13.93 1.22 -11.09
CA TYR A 502 13.24 0.15 -11.81
C TYR A 502 14.14 -1.08 -12.03
N GLU A 503 15.38 -0.90 -12.49
CA GLU A 503 16.31 -2.03 -12.68
C GLU A 503 16.71 -2.69 -11.36
N ARG A 504 16.79 -1.92 -10.26
CA ARG A 504 16.98 -2.47 -8.90
C ARG A 504 15.78 -3.34 -8.51
N MET A 505 14.56 -2.82 -8.62
CA MET A 505 13.34 -3.60 -8.29
C MET A 505 13.20 -4.86 -9.14
N LYS A 506 13.57 -4.78 -10.42
CA LYS A 506 13.57 -5.94 -11.32
C LYS A 506 14.56 -7.02 -10.86
N SER A 507 15.76 -6.61 -10.44
CA SER A 507 16.78 -7.51 -9.91
C SER A 507 16.35 -8.17 -8.60
N GLU A 508 15.73 -7.39 -7.70
CA GLU A 508 15.16 -7.88 -6.43
C GLU A 508 14.03 -8.88 -6.66
N ASN A 509 13.10 -8.58 -7.58
CA ASN A 509 12.03 -9.52 -7.95
C ASN A 509 12.57 -10.84 -8.52
N GLN A 510 13.66 -10.78 -9.29
CA GLN A 510 14.30 -11.99 -9.81
C GLN A 510 14.95 -12.81 -8.67
N GLN A 511 15.56 -12.15 -7.68
CA GLN A 511 16.08 -12.83 -6.49
C GLN A 511 14.95 -13.44 -5.64
N LEU A 512 13.84 -12.72 -5.43
CA LEU A 512 12.66 -13.23 -4.73
C LEU A 512 12.07 -14.45 -5.42
N LYS A 513 12.01 -14.43 -6.76
CA LYS A 513 11.57 -15.58 -7.54
C LYS A 513 12.46 -16.81 -7.31
N THR A 514 13.78 -16.65 -7.40
CA THR A 514 14.72 -17.76 -7.16
C THR A 514 14.67 -18.30 -5.72
N THR A 515 14.41 -17.43 -4.74
CA THR A 515 14.24 -17.87 -3.35
C THR A 515 12.90 -18.56 -3.12
N SER A 516 11.82 -18.11 -3.78
CA SER A 516 10.53 -18.80 -3.75
C SER A 516 10.64 -20.21 -4.32
N GLU A 517 11.28 -20.36 -5.49
CA GLU A 517 11.54 -21.66 -6.12
C GLU A 517 12.39 -22.58 -5.21
N HIS A 518 13.34 -22.01 -4.46
CA HIS A 518 14.12 -22.76 -3.48
C HIS A 518 13.27 -23.24 -2.30
N HIS A 519 12.42 -22.38 -1.74
CA HIS A 519 11.53 -22.77 -0.65
C HIS A 519 10.50 -23.82 -1.09
N GLU A 520 9.96 -23.73 -2.30
CA GLU A 520 9.08 -24.75 -2.86
C GLU A 520 9.78 -26.11 -2.95
N MET A 521 11.03 -26.14 -3.40
CA MET A 521 11.83 -27.35 -3.44
C MET A 521 12.08 -27.94 -2.04
N ASP A 522 12.33 -27.09 -1.03
CA ASP A 522 12.52 -27.54 0.35
C ASP A 522 11.23 -28.05 0.98
N ILE A 523 10.08 -27.44 0.68
CA ILE A 523 8.75 -27.95 1.06
C ILE A 523 8.51 -29.32 0.42
N MET A 524 8.84 -29.49 -0.87
CA MET A 524 8.73 -30.79 -1.53
C MET A 524 9.59 -31.87 -0.86
N LYS A 525 10.83 -31.55 -0.47
CA LYS A 525 11.69 -32.47 0.27
C LYS A 525 11.11 -32.82 1.65
N LEU A 526 10.60 -31.83 2.37
CA LEU A 526 9.99 -32.04 3.68
C LEU A 526 8.76 -32.95 3.59
N ASN A 527 7.89 -32.70 2.60
CA ASN A 527 6.72 -33.54 2.34
C ASN A 527 7.11 -34.99 1.98
N ALA A 528 8.17 -35.18 1.20
CA ALA A 528 8.69 -36.52 0.91
C ALA A 528 9.17 -37.24 2.18
N THR A 529 9.85 -36.52 3.09
CA THR A 529 10.29 -37.06 4.39
C THR A 529 9.12 -37.41 5.29
N ILE A 530 8.09 -36.53 5.37
CA ILE A 530 6.86 -36.80 6.13
C ILE A 530 6.18 -38.08 5.61
N LEU A 531 6.09 -38.23 4.28
CA LEU A 531 5.51 -39.43 3.67
C LEU A 531 6.29 -40.70 4.02
N GLN A 532 7.62 -40.64 4.08
CA GLN A 532 8.45 -41.76 4.53
C GLN A 532 8.20 -42.10 6.01
N TYR A 533 8.09 -41.10 6.88
CA TYR A 533 7.73 -41.30 8.29
C TYR A 533 6.34 -41.93 8.46
N GLN A 534 5.35 -41.48 7.68
CA GLN A 534 4.02 -42.07 7.69
C GLN A 534 4.07 -43.55 7.29
N LYS A 535 4.79 -43.90 6.21
CA LYS A 535 4.98 -45.29 5.79
C LYS A 535 5.65 -46.15 6.88
N LEU A 536 6.68 -45.61 7.55
CA LEU A 536 7.34 -46.30 8.65
C LEU A 536 6.39 -46.50 9.84
N ASN A 537 5.61 -45.49 10.19
CA ASN A 537 4.63 -45.59 11.27
C ASN A 537 3.54 -46.63 10.98
N THR A 538 3.03 -46.65 9.74
CA THR A 538 2.08 -47.68 9.31
C THR A 538 2.69 -49.08 9.37
N HIS A 539 3.97 -49.22 8.97
CA HIS A 539 4.68 -50.50 9.08
C HIS A 539 4.83 -50.96 10.54
N LEU A 540 5.23 -50.06 11.44
CA LEU A 540 5.36 -50.34 12.88
C LEU A 540 4.02 -50.68 13.53
N GLN A 541 2.95 -49.94 13.22
CA GLN A 541 1.59 -50.25 13.68
C GLN A 541 1.11 -51.61 13.17
N THR A 542 1.43 -51.96 11.91
CA THR A 542 1.08 -53.28 11.34
C THR A 542 1.85 -54.39 12.05
N GLN A 543 3.14 -54.18 12.36
CA GLN A 543 3.92 -55.14 13.14
C GLN A 543 3.35 -55.30 14.57
N LEU A 544 3.03 -54.19 15.25
CA LEU A 544 2.41 -54.20 16.57
C LEU A 544 1.07 -54.94 16.59
N ASN A 545 0.23 -54.75 15.57
CA ASN A 545 -1.05 -55.44 15.44
C ASN A 545 -0.90 -56.93 15.09
N ASN A 546 0.19 -57.30 14.42
CA ASN A 546 0.51 -58.69 14.08
C ASN A 546 1.30 -59.43 15.18
N PHE A 547 1.68 -58.77 16.28
CA PHE A 547 2.16 -59.48 17.45
C PHE A 547 1.01 -60.33 18.01
N PRO A 548 1.14 -61.67 18.03
CA PRO A 548 0.14 -62.49 18.69
C PRO A 548 0.07 -62.03 20.14
N LYS A 549 -1.15 -61.75 20.63
CA LYS A 549 -1.45 -61.50 22.04
C LYS A 549 -1.05 -62.72 22.87
N ARG A 550 0.25 -62.97 23.06
CA ARG A 550 0.77 -63.90 24.05
C ARG A 550 0.45 -63.24 25.39
N GLY A 551 -0.41 -63.91 26.14
CA GLY A 551 -0.89 -63.44 27.43
C GLY A 551 0.26 -62.92 28.29
N CYS A 552 -0.01 -61.80 28.94
CA CYS A 552 0.79 -61.23 30.01
C CYS A 552 1.36 -62.35 30.90
N PHE A 553 2.68 -62.55 30.88
CA PHE A 553 3.39 -63.50 31.74
C PHE A 553 3.35 -63.13 33.23
N LEU A 554 2.65 -62.04 33.60
CA LEU A 554 2.53 -61.51 34.95
C LEU A 554 1.09 -61.50 35.50
N CYS A 555 0.13 -62.12 34.81
CA CYS A 555 -1.21 -62.35 35.37
C CYS A 555 -1.27 -63.74 36.03
N PRO A 556 -1.43 -63.83 37.36
CA PRO A 556 -1.51 -65.10 38.06
C PRO A 556 -2.96 -65.59 38.05
N ASP A 557 -3.39 -66.32 37.01
CA ASP A 557 -4.48 -67.28 37.19
C ASP A 557 -4.53 -68.39 36.12
N LYS A 558 -4.21 -69.60 36.61
CA LYS A 558 -4.84 -70.91 36.33
C LYS A 558 -5.24 -71.25 34.88
N LYS A 559 -4.34 -71.96 34.17
CA LYS A 559 -4.33 -73.44 33.98
C LYS A 559 -3.55 -73.83 32.72
N THR A 560 -2.82 -74.94 32.85
CA THR A 560 -2.00 -75.65 31.84
C THR A 560 -0.81 -74.89 31.27
N LEU A 561 0.27 -74.85 32.07
CA LEU A 561 1.64 -74.67 31.57
C LEU A 561 2.09 -75.94 30.82
N PRO A 562 2.68 -75.83 29.62
CA PRO A 562 3.48 -76.91 29.05
C PRO A 562 4.74 -77.10 29.90
N ASN A 563 5.06 -78.36 30.17
CA ASN A 563 6.23 -78.80 30.94
C ASN A 563 7.54 -78.09 30.50
N PRO A 564 8.24 -77.35 31.38
CA PRO A 564 9.49 -76.65 31.05
C PRO A 564 10.66 -77.59 30.71
N ASN A 565 10.53 -78.90 30.93
CA ASN A 565 11.58 -79.89 30.65
C ASN A 565 11.58 -80.44 29.21
N ALA A 566 10.82 -79.85 28.28
CA ALA A 566 10.70 -80.32 26.89
C ALA A 566 11.49 -79.50 25.86
N LEU A 567 12.20 -78.45 26.26
CA LEU A 567 13.10 -77.71 25.39
C LEU A 567 14.54 -78.02 25.80
N SER A 568 15.32 -78.62 24.89
CA SER A 568 16.73 -78.87 25.14
C SER A 568 17.43 -77.53 25.45
N PRO A 569 18.47 -77.53 26.31
CA PRO A 569 19.25 -76.33 26.61
C PRO A 569 19.68 -75.58 25.34
N GLU A 570 20.03 -76.31 24.29
CA GLU A 570 20.42 -75.78 22.98
C GLU A 570 19.32 -74.93 22.33
N ARG A 571 18.05 -75.32 22.44
CA ARG A 571 16.94 -74.60 21.82
C ARG A 571 16.53 -73.35 22.61
N MET A 572 16.81 -73.34 23.91
CA MET A 572 16.63 -72.15 24.75
C MET A 572 17.77 -71.15 24.52
N GLU A 573 18.99 -71.65 24.33
CA GLU A 573 20.16 -70.84 23.96
C GLU A 573 19.97 -70.20 22.57
N GLU A 574 19.41 -70.93 21.60
CA GLU A 574 19.07 -70.43 20.26
C GLU A 574 17.99 -69.33 20.31
N LEU A 575 16.92 -69.53 21.08
CA LEU A 575 15.90 -68.49 21.30
C LEU A 575 16.44 -67.25 22.02
N LEU A 576 17.35 -67.44 22.98
CA LEU A 576 18.01 -66.33 23.68
C LEU A 576 19.02 -65.62 22.76
N ALA A 577 19.68 -66.34 21.86
CA ALA A 577 20.57 -65.76 20.84
C ALA A 577 19.77 -64.94 19.84
N ASP A 578 18.65 -65.46 19.34
CA ASP A 578 17.73 -64.73 18.45
C ASP A 578 17.16 -63.49 19.13
N TYR A 579 16.79 -63.59 20.41
CA TYR A 579 16.29 -62.45 21.17
C TYR A 579 17.37 -61.38 21.42
N ARG A 580 18.61 -61.81 21.69
CA ARG A 580 19.77 -60.91 21.80
C ARG A 580 20.09 -60.24 20.48
N GLN A 581 19.99 -60.96 19.37
CA GLN A 581 20.21 -60.43 18.03
C GLN A 581 19.12 -59.43 17.64
N GLN A 582 17.84 -59.74 17.89
CA GLN A 582 16.75 -58.79 17.69
C GLN A 582 16.91 -57.53 18.54
N ASN A 583 17.33 -57.65 19.80
CA ASN A 583 17.60 -56.48 20.64
C ASN A 583 18.81 -55.67 20.18
N ALA A 584 19.83 -56.32 19.62
CA ALA A 584 20.98 -55.64 19.02
C ALA A 584 20.57 -54.87 17.75
N ASP A 585 19.73 -55.47 16.90
CA ASP A 585 19.22 -54.85 15.68
C ASP A 585 18.30 -53.67 16.01
N LEU A 586 17.41 -53.80 16.99
CA LEU A 586 16.58 -52.71 17.51
C LEU A 586 17.41 -51.58 18.11
N SER A 587 18.42 -51.90 18.92
CA SER A 587 19.33 -50.90 19.48
C SER A 587 20.12 -50.15 18.40
N THR A 588 20.46 -50.83 17.31
CA THR A 588 21.15 -50.22 16.17
C THR A 588 20.21 -49.29 15.41
N MET A 589 18.98 -49.72 15.14
CA MET A 589 17.95 -48.93 14.48
C MET A 589 17.59 -47.65 15.26
N VAL A 590 17.44 -47.77 16.59
CA VAL A 590 17.19 -46.62 17.48
C VAL A 590 18.34 -45.62 17.43
N ARG A 591 19.60 -46.10 17.45
CA ARG A 591 20.78 -45.24 17.31
C ARG A 591 20.82 -44.51 15.97
N THR A 592 20.49 -45.20 14.87
CA THR A 592 20.43 -44.58 13.54
C THR A 592 19.36 -43.50 13.49
N LEU A 593 18.15 -43.77 13.99
CA LEU A 593 17.08 -42.77 14.05
C LEU A 593 17.42 -41.57 14.92
N GLN A 594 18.06 -41.77 16.08
CA GLN A 594 18.52 -40.68 16.95
C GLN A 594 19.57 -39.81 16.27
N ASN A 595 20.50 -40.40 15.52
CA ASN A 595 21.50 -39.65 14.76
C ASN A 595 20.88 -38.84 13.62
N THR A 596 19.93 -39.43 12.87
CA THR A 596 19.20 -38.71 11.81
C THR A 596 18.37 -37.56 12.39
N LEU A 597 17.70 -37.77 13.52
CA LEU A 597 16.97 -36.70 14.22
C LEU A 597 17.91 -35.57 14.69
N LYS A 598 19.11 -35.91 15.17
CA LYS A 598 20.11 -34.94 15.59
C LYS A 598 20.65 -34.13 14.40
N GLU A 599 20.90 -34.77 13.27
CA GLU A 599 21.30 -34.08 12.04
C GLU A 599 20.20 -33.15 11.51
N GLU A 600 18.96 -33.60 11.44
CA GLU A 600 17.82 -32.76 11.02
C GLU A 600 17.58 -31.59 11.99
N ARG A 601 17.71 -31.82 13.30
CA ARG A 601 17.62 -30.75 14.31
C ARG A 601 18.75 -29.73 14.16
N ASN A 602 19.96 -30.17 13.81
CA ASN A 602 21.08 -29.27 13.52
C ASN A 602 20.86 -28.47 12.23
N LYS A 603 20.28 -29.07 11.18
CA LYS A 603 19.88 -28.36 9.96
C LYS A 603 18.81 -27.30 10.25
N LEU A 604 17.80 -27.64 11.04
CA LEU A 604 16.76 -26.71 11.50
C LEU A 604 17.33 -25.55 12.33
N ASN A 605 18.24 -25.83 13.26
CA ASN A 605 18.91 -24.79 14.06
C ASN A 605 19.78 -23.86 13.19
N ASN A 606 20.40 -24.39 12.13
CA ASN A 606 21.16 -23.57 11.18
C ASN A 606 20.27 -22.73 10.26
N LEU A 607 19.07 -23.23 9.89
CA LEU A 607 18.05 -22.47 9.17
C LEU A 607 17.44 -21.37 10.06
N SER A 608 17.30 -21.61 11.37
CA SER A 608 16.78 -20.65 12.35
C SER A 608 17.74 -19.51 12.72
N ARG A 609 19.03 -19.57 12.35
CA ARG A 609 20.01 -18.50 12.61
C ARG A 609 20.09 -17.43 11.50
N LYS A 610 19.69 -17.77 10.27
CA LYS A 610 19.62 -16.83 9.13
C LYS A 610 18.49 -15.78 9.12
N PRO A 611 17.37 -15.88 9.86
CA PRO A 611 16.30 -14.87 9.80
C PRO A 611 16.67 -13.54 10.48
N LYS A 612 17.63 -13.52 11.42
CA LYS A 612 17.98 -12.28 12.15
C LYS A 612 18.62 -11.22 11.23
N GLU A 613 19.43 -11.61 10.25
CA GLU A 613 20.00 -10.67 9.25
C GLU A 613 18.99 -10.28 8.14
N ARG A 614 17.98 -11.11 7.85
CA ARG A 614 16.94 -10.81 6.84
C ARG A 614 15.81 -9.93 7.36
N LEU A 615 15.47 -10.02 8.65
CA LEU A 615 14.42 -9.21 9.27
C LEU A 615 14.83 -7.73 9.41
N GLU A 616 16.14 -7.43 9.49
CA GLU A 616 16.65 -6.05 9.46
C GLU A 616 16.51 -5.37 8.08
N ILE A 617 16.52 -6.15 6.99
CA ILE A 617 16.33 -5.63 5.63
C ILE A 617 14.83 -5.38 5.36
N VAL A 618 13.97 -6.36 5.69
CA VAL A 618 12.51 -6.24 5.54
C VAL A 618 11.93 -5.15 6.45
N GLY A 619 12.51 -4.92 7.63
CA GLY A 619 12.12 -3.84 8.54
C GLY A 619 12.40 -2.42 8.00
N ARG A 620 13.44 -2.24 7.17
CA ARG A 620 13.72 -0.96 6.48
C ARG A 620 12.78 -0.73 5.31
N ASP A 621 12.40 -1.78 4.59
CA ASP A 621 11.57 -1.66 3.38
C ASP A 621 10.09 -1.35 3.70
N ILE A 622 9.57 -1.86 4.82
CA ILE A 622 8.20 -1.55 5.28
C ILE A 622 8.05 -0.08 5.70
N ALA A 623 9.12 0.57 6.17
CA ALA A 623 9.11 1.99 6.52
C ALA A 623 9.11 2.90 5.27
N ILE A 624 9.65 2.44 4.14
CA ILE A 624 9.67 3.18 2.87
C ILE A 624 8.33 3.04 2.13
N ILE A 625 7.73 1.85 2.13
CA ILE A 625 6.42 1.58 1.47
C ILE A 625 5.27 2.36 2.16
N LYS A 626 5.35 2.62 3.46
CA LYS A 626 4.36 3.46 4.16
C LYS A 626 4.40 4.94 3.78
N LYS A 627 5.46 5.42 3.13
CA LYS A 627 5.62 6.83 2.77
C LYS A 627 5.22 7.16 1.32
N THR A 628 4.99 6.16 0.47
CA THR A 628 4.71 6.35 -0.97
C THR A 628 3.32 5.92 -1.44
N ASN A 629 2.48 5.32 -0.60
CA ASN A 629 1.15 4.83 -0.98
C ASN A 629 -0.02 5.82 -0.78
N SER A 630 0.21 7.14 -0.80
CA SER A 630 -0.87 8.15 -0.71
C SER A 630 -1.33 8.73 -2.05
N MET A 631 -1.13 8.00 -3.16
CA MET A 631 -1.68 8.35 -4.48
C MET A 631 -2.08 7.04 -5.19
N SER A 632 -3.31 6.55 -4.94
CA SER A 632 -3.91 5.50 -5.77
C SER A 632 -4.99 6.08 -6.66
N SER A 633 -4.73 6.06 -7.96
CA SER A 633 -5.74 6.11 -9.02
C SER A 633 -6.66 4.90 -8.95
N ASP A 634 -7.96 5.15 -9.11
CA ASP A 634 -9.01 4.15 -9.31
C ASP A 634 -8.71 3.22 -10.49
N ILE A 635 -8.40 1.95 -10.21
CA ILE A 635 -8.62 0.83 -11.14
C ILE A 635 -9.09 -0.39 -10.32
N SER A 636 -10.39 -0.67 -10.42
CA SER A 636 -11.01 -1.93 -10.02
C SER A 636 -10.53 -3.05 -10.96
N THR A 637 -9.78 -4.02 -10.41
CA THR A 637 -9.52 -5.30 -11.08
C THR A 637 -10.05 -6.46 -10.26
N ALA A 638 -11.01 -7.16 -10.87
CA ALA A 638 -11.72 -8.32 -10.39
C ALA A 638 -10.82 -9.54 -10.13
N CYS A 639 -11.12 -10.27 -9.06
CA CYS A 639 -10.59 -11.61 -8.79
C CYS A 639 -11.12 -12.60 -9.84
N LYS A 640 -10.22 -13.19 -10.63
CA LYS A 640 -10.51 -14.28 -11.58
C LYS A 640 -9.98 -15.60 -11.03
N THR A 641 -10.60 -16.15 -9.99
CA THR A 641 -10.22 -17.47 -9.48
C THR A 641 -11.38 -18.44 -9.61
N THR A 642 -11.23 -19.46 -10.45
CA THR A 642 -12.14 -20.61 -10.53
C THR A 642 -11.59 -21.74 -9.65
N VAL A 643 -12.41 -22.27 -8.75
CA VAL A 643 -12.02 -23.38 -7.86
C VAL A 643 -12.98 -24.56 -8.05
N HIS A 644 -12.45 -25.78 -7.96
CA HIS A 644 -13.25 -27.00 -8.01
C HIS A 644 -14.25 -27.06 -6.86
N HIS A 645 -15.44 -27.63 -7.09
CA HIS A 645 -16.51 -27.74 -6.10
C HIS A 645 -16.07 -28.38 -4.76
N LYS A 646 -15.18 -29.38 -4.81
CA LYS A 646 -14.61 -30.04 -3.61
C LYS A 646 -13.65 -29.16 -2.80
N CYS A 647 -13.07 -28.12 -3.39
CA CYS A 647 -12.12 -27.23 -2.75
C CYS A 647 -12.80 -25.98 -2.14
N ALA A 648 -14.08 -25.77 -2.43
CA ALA A 648 -14.86 -24.65 -1.91
C ALA A 648 -15.16 -24.76 -0.40
N GLU A 649 -15.27 -25.98 0.13
CA GLU A 649 -15.58 -26.22 1.56
C GLU A 649 -14.45 -25.77 2.52
N THR A 650 -13.24 -25.57 2.00
CA THR A 650 -12.03 -25.23 2.79
C THR A 650 -11.59 -23.77 2.68
N LEU A 651 -12.28 -22.93 1.89
CA LEU A 651 -11.97 -21.51 1.76
C LEU A 651 -12.78 -20.70 2.79
N MET A 652 -12.10 -19.86 3.58
CA MET A 652 -12.81 -18.85 4.38
C MET A 652 -13.47 -17.83 3.42
N ASN A 653 -14.75 -17.52 3.66
CA ASN A 653 -15.53 -16.54 2.91
C ASN A 653 -14.80 -15.19 2.85
N THR A 654 -14.16 -14.90 1.73
CA THR A 654 -13.60 -13.57 1.43
C THR A 654 -14.15 -13.05 0.11
N CYS A 655 -15.46 -12.89 0.03
CA CYS A 655 -16.17 -11.80 -0.65
C CYS A 655 -17.67 -12.00 -0.40
N GLY A 656 -18.40 -10.92 -0.13
CA GLY A 656 -19.84 -10.90 -0.42
C GLY A 656 -20.81 -10.55 0.69
N LEU A 657 -20.68 -11.01 1.94
CA LEU A 657 -21.46 -10.51 3.10
C LEU A 657 -20.96 -11.17 4.40
N PRO A 658 -20.44 -10.42 5.39
CA PRO A 658 -20.07 -11.00 6.67
C PRO A 658 -21.31 -11.56 7.37
N MET A 659 -21.22 -12.75 7.97
CA MET A 659 -22.19 -13.26 8.97
C MET A 659 -22.51 -12.20 10.06
N LEU A 660 -21.54 -11.34 10.38
CA LEU A 660 -21.71 -10.22 11.31
C LEU A 660 -22.73 -9.17 10.83
N TYR A 661 -23.01 -9.08 9.52
CA TYR A 661 -23.99 -8.13 8.97
C TYR A 661 -25.42 -8.67 9.05
N SER A 662 -25.62 -9.99 8.93
CA SER A 662 -26.94 -10.59 9.23
C SER A 662 -27.25 -10.46 10.71
N ASP A 663 -26.26 -10.69 11.58
CA ASP A 663 -26.43 -10.56 13.02
C ASP A 663 -26.71 -9.11 13.43
N HIS A 664 -26.06 -8.12 12.80
CA HIS A 664 -26.37 -6.69 13.01
C HIS A 664 -27.77 -6.33 12.52
N PHE A 665 -28.22 -6.86 11.38
CA PHE A 665 -29.55 -6.60 10.83
C PHE A 665 -30.66 -7.20 11.70
N PHE A 666 -30.46 -8.42 12.23
CA PHE A 666 -31.39 -9.08 13.16
C PHE A 666 -31.37 -8.47 14.58
N GLU A 667 -30.23 -7.96 15.04
CA GLU A 667 -30.14 -7.25 16.33
C GLU A 667 -30.74 -5.83 16.28
N GLU A 668 -30.61 -5.10 15.16
CA GLU A 668 -31.28 -3.80 14.97
C GLU A 668 -32.79 -3.93 14.75
N GLU A 669 -33.28 -5.02 14.14
CA GLU A 669 -34.71 -5.30 14.00
C GLU A 669 -35.41 -5.49 15.37
N LYS A 670 -34.65 -5.92 16.39
CA LYS A 670 -35.12 -5.93 17.79
C LYS A 670 -35.14 -4.55 18.46
N ARG A 671 -34.26 -3.63 18.04
CA ARG A 671 -34.15 -2.28 18.63
C ARG A 671 -35.01 -1.22 17.95
N VAL A 672 -35.38 -1.39 16.69
CA VAL A 672 -36.02 -0.34 15.89
C VAL A 672 -37.30 -0.86 15.22
N LYS A 673 -38.31 -1.21 16.03
CA LYS A 673 -39.63 -1.63 15.52
C LYS A 673 -40.51 -0.49 14.98
N GLU A 674 -40.09 0.77 15.09
CA GLU A 674 -40.97 1.92 14.77
C GLU A 674 -40.46 2.88 13.68
N SER A 675 -39.24 2.72 13.13
CA SER A 675 -38.65 3.72 12.21
C SER A 675 -38.23 3.19 10.81
N LEU A 676 -38.30 1.88 10.57
CA LEU A 676 -37.74 1.25 9.36
C LEU A 676 -38.75 0.93 8.25
N ALA A 677 -39.97 1.45 8.33
CA ALA A 677 -41.03 1.20 7.33
C ALA A 677 -40.71 1.69 5.91
N ASP A 678 -39.64 2.49 5.73
CA ASP A 678 -39.27 3.10 4.44
C ASP A 678 -37.81 2.88 4.01
N ALA A 679 -37.03 2.02 4.67
CA ALA A 679 -35.66 1.75 4.21
C ALA A 679 -35.68 0.91 2.93
N ARG A 680 -35.28 1.51 1.82
CA ARG A 680 -35.13 0.86 0.53
C ARG A 680 -33.65 0.79 0.18
N MET A 681 -33.16 -0.41 -0.09
CA MET A 681 -31.80 -0.62 -0.61
C MET A 681 -31.87 -1.09 -2.06
N TYR A 682 -30.97 -0.57 -2.90
CA TYR A 682 -30.86 -0.96 -4.30
C TYR A 682 -29.39 -1.16 -4.67
N GLY A 683 -29.09 -2.15 -5.51
CA GLY A 683 -27.72 -2.40 -5.94
C GLY A 683 -27.62 -3.48 -7.00
N TRP A 684 -26.48 -3.56 -7.67
CA TRP A 684 -26.18 -4.65 -8.60
C TRP A 684 -25.58 -5.84 -7.84
N LEU A 685 -26.11 -7.03 -8.09
CA LEU A 685 -25.64 -8.30 -7.52
C LEU A 685 -25.46 -9.32 -8.64
N LYS A 686 -24.56 -10.28 -8.43
CA LYS A 686 -24.39 -11.42 -9.35
C LYS A 686 -25.22 -12.60 -8.88
N LEU A 687 -26.00 -13.16 -9.81
CA LEU A 687 -26.80 -14.36 -9.58
C LEU A 687 -26.30 -15.49 -10.47
N TRP A 688 -26.00 -16.63 -9.87
CA TRP A 688 -25.60 -17.83 -10.61
C TRP A 688 -26.82 -18.56 -11.18
N ARG A 689 -27.01 -18.64 -12.51
CA ARG A 689 -28.11 -19.45 -13.08
C ARG A 689 -27.65 -20.86 -13.42
N SER A 690 -28.33 -21.86 -12.86
CA SER A 690 -28.12 -23.26 -13.20
C SER A 690 -28.42 -23.60 -14.66
N GLU A 691 -29.46 -22.98 -15.24
CA GLU A 691 -29.88 -23.22 -16.63
C GLU A 691 -28.80 -22.83 -17.65
N SER A 692 -28.03 -21.76 -17.38
CA SER A 692 -26.98 -21.26 -18.27
C SER A 692 -25.56 -21.55 -17.77
N ASN A 693 -25.43 -22.14 -16.58
CA ASN A 693 -24.16 -22.40 -15.89
C ASN A 693 -23.25 -21.16 -15.88
N SER A 694 -23.83 -19.98 -15.61
CA SER A 694 -23.14 -18.68 -15.69
C SER A 694 -23.67 -17.69 -14.66
N TRP A 695 -22.81 -16.77 -14.22
CA TRP A 695 -23.19 -15.60 -13.44
C TRP A 695 -23.86 -14.56 -14.32
N ILE A 696 -24.99 -14.02 -13.88
CA ILE A 696 -25.65 -12.88 -14.50
C ILE A 696 -25.66 -11.69 -13.54
N ASP A 697 -25.42 -10.50 -14.06
CA ASP A 697 -25.62 -9.27 -13.30
C ASP A 697 -27.12 -9.01 -13.20
N SER A 698 -27.60 -8.72 -12.00
CA SER A 698 -29.01 -8.43 -11.73
C SER A 698 -29.12 -7.30 -10.72
N PHE A 699 -30.09 -6.40 -10.96
CA PHE A 699 -30.34 -5.30 -10.06
C PHE A 699 -31.29 -5.77 -8.95
N ALA A 700 -30.82 -5.73 -7.71
CA ALA A 700 -31.58 -6.11 -6.53
C ALA A 700 -32.22 -4.89 -5.86
N SER A 701 -33.43 -5.07 -5.34
CA SER A 701 -34.15 -4.09 -4.54
C SER A 701 -34.67 -4.78 -3.28
N LEU A 702 -34.34 -4.23 -2.11
CA LEU A 702 -34.89 -4.66 -0.83
C LEU A 702 -35.98 -3.66 -0.42
N GLU A 703 -37.24 -4.10 -0.47
CA GLU A 703 -38.40 -3.34 0.01
C GLU A 703 -39.22 -4.22 0.96
N ASN A 704 -39.56 -3.71 2.15
CA ASN A 704 -40.43 -4.38 3.12
C ASN A 704 -40.01 -5.80 3.56
N GLY A 705 -38.70 -6.07 3.60
CA GLY A 705 -38.16 -7.40 3.93
C GLY A 705 -38.22 -8.39 2.78
N VAL A 706 -38.40 -7.90 1.54
CA VAL A 706 -38.40 -8.71 0.33
C VAL A 706 -37.30 -8.23 -0.60
N ILE A 707 -36.40 -9.13 -0.97
CA ILE A 707 -35.39 -8.88 -2.01
C ILE A 707 -35.97 -9.29 -3.36
N SER A 708 -36.05 -8.34 -4.29
CA SER A 708 -36.53 -8.55 -5.65
C SER A 708 -35.41 -8.29 -6.66
N PHE A 709 -35.19 -9.20 -7.59
CA PHE A 709 -34.13 -9.11 -8.60
C PHE A 709 -34.70 -8.79 -9.97
N PHE A 710 -34.05 -7.88 -10.68
CA PHE A 710 -34.47 -7.35 -11.98
C PHE A 710 -33.32 -7.43 -12.98
N HIS A 711 -33.63 -7.50 -14.27
CA HIS A 711 -32.60 -7.44 -15.32
C HIS A 711 -31.94 -6.06 -15.41
N SER A 712 -32.61 -5.00 -14.95
CA SER A 712 -32.10 -3.63 -14.97
C SER A 712 -32.69 -2.76 -13.85
N ALA A 713 -32.00 -1.67 -13.51
CA ALA A 713 -32.52 -0.66 -12.58
C ALA A 713 -33.82 0.02 -13.08
N ALA A 714 -33.99 0.12 -14.40
CA ALA A 714 -35.20 0.66 -15.02
C ALA A 714 -36.41 -0.27 -14.79
N ASP A 715 -36.21 -1.59 -14.80
CA ASP A 715 -37.29 -2.56 -14.54
C ASP A 715 -37.73 -2.54 -13.08
N ALA A 716 -36.78 -2.32 -12.15
CA ALA A 716 -37.06 -2.17 -10.72
C ALA A 716 -37.89 -0.91 -10.43
N THR A 717 -37.49 0.23 -11.00
CA THR A 717 -38.22 1.51 -10.84
C THR A 717 -39.59 1.50 -11.52
N ALA A 718 -39.73 0.79 -12.64
CA ALA A 718 -41.01 0.60 -13.33
C ALA A 718 -41.92 -0.45 -12.66
N LYS A 719 -41.49 -1.06 -11.54
CA LYS A 719 -42.22 -2.14 -10.82
C LYS A 719 -42.68 -3.28 -11.73
N LYS A 720 -41.84 -3.66 -12.71
CA LYS A 720 -42.11 -4.86 -13.52
C LYS A 720 -42.04 -6.12 -12.65
N THR A 721 -42.51 -7.24 -13.17
CA THR A 721 -42.40 -8.52 -12.43
C THR A 721 -40.91 -8.86 -12.24
N PRO A 722 -40.44 -9.07 -10.99
CA PRO A 722 -39.05 -9.43 -10.74
C PRO A 722 -38.76 -10.84 -11.26
N VAL A 723 -37.51 -11.07 -11.65
CA VAL A 723 -37.01 -12.37 -12.13
C VAL A 723 -36.96 -13.39 -11.00
N ALA A 724 -36.60 -12.92 -9.81
CA ALA A 724 -36.61 -13.71 -8.59
C ALA A 724 -37.00 -12.83 -7.41
N ARG A 725 -37.66 -13.42 -6.41
CA ARG A 725 -38.11 -12.74 -5.21
C ARG A 725 -37.85 -13.60 -3.98
N ILE A 726 -37.21 -13.02 -2.97
CA ILE A 726 -36.90 -13.65 -1.69
C ILE A 726 -37.69 -12.91 -0.62
N ASP A 727 -38.58 -13.60 0.07
CA ASP A 727 -39.27 -13.05 1.24
C ASP A 727 -38.50 -13.45 2.50
N LEU A 728 -37.79 -12.48 3.09
CA LEU A 728 -36.95 -12.71 4.28
C LEU A 728 -37.80 -12.97 5.53
N LYS A 729 -39.06 -12.51 5.56
CA LYS A 729 -39.95 -12.69 6.72
C LYS A 729 -40.59 -14.08 6.74
N ALA A 730 -40.90 -14.60 5.56
CA ALA A 730 -41.54 -15.91 5.43
C ALA A 730 -40.53 -17.07 5.32
N CYS A 731 -39.23 -16.79 5.24
CA CYS A 731 -38.19 -17.76 4.88
C CYS A 731 -38.54 -18.56 3.60
N LEU A 732 -39.28 -17.92 2.68
CA LEU A 732 -39.80 -18.55 1.46
C LEU A 732 -39.18 -17.90 0.23
N TRP A 733 -38.62 -18.73 -0.65
CA TRP A 733 -38.09 -18.33 -1.94
C TRP A 733 -39.16 -18.51 -3.01
N LYS A 734 -39.39 -17.47 -3.83
CA LYS A 734 -40.27 -17.53 -5.00
C LYS A 734 -39.49 -17.16 -6.26
N ILE A 735 -39.27 -18.13 -7.13
CA ILE A 735 -38.57 -17.95 -8.40
C ILE A 735 -39.60 -17.88 -9.52
N HIS A 736 -39.60 -16.78 -10.28
CA HIS A 736 -40.48 -16.60 -11.44
C HIS A 736 -39.74 -17.01 -12.70
N LEU A 737 -39.83 -18.29 -13.08
CA LEU A 737 -39.11 -18.82 -14.23
C LEU A 737 -39.69 -18.31 -15.57
N LYS A 738 -40.98 -17.92 -15.61
CA LYS A 738 -41.67 -17.26 -16.74
C LYS A 738 -42.87 -16.42 -16.24
N PRO A 739 -43.37 -15.44 -17.04
CA PRO A 739 -44.60 -14.73 -16.70
C PRO A 739 -45.75 -15.73 -16.53
N GLY A 740 -46.23 -15.91 -15.29
CA GLY A 740 -47.38 -16.78 -14.96
C GLY A 740 -47.07 -18.17 -14.40
N ALA A 741 -45.80 -18.54 -14.17
CA ALA A 741 -45.44 -19.79 -13.48
C ALA A 741 -44.69 -19.50 -12.17
N GLU A 742 -45.26 -19.88 -11.04
CA GLU A 742 -44.64 -19.80 -9.71
C GLU A 742 -44.16 -21.18 -9.27
N LEU A 743 -42.89 -21.29 -8.86
CA LEU A 743 -42.37 -22.46 -8.15
C LEU A 743 -41.99 -22.02 -6.72
N ALA A 744 -42.60 -22.63 -5.72
CA ALA A 744 -42.16 -22.52 -4.33
C ALA A 744 -41.08 -23.57 -4.10
N VAL A 745 -39.89 -23.15 -3.66
CA VAL A 745 -38.76 -24.06 -3.41
C VAL A 745 -38.32 -23.93 -1.96
N ALA A 746 -38.10 -25.07 -1.30
CA ALA A 746 -37.55 -25.12 0.06
C ALA A 746 -36.07 -24.70 0.04
N VAL A 747 -35.61 -24.05 1.11
CA VAL A 747 -34.27 -23.44 1.24
C VAL A 747 -33.13 -24.45 0.97
N SER A 748 -33.36 -25.74 1.16
CA SER A 748 -32.37 -26.81 0.98
C SER A 748 -32.08 -27.20 -0.48
N ASP A 749 -32.93 -26.82 -1.45
CA ASP A 749 -32.90 -27.39 -2.81
C ASP A 749 -32.69 -26.35 -3.93
N ILE A 750 -32.05 -25.20 -3.63
CA ILE A 750 -31.95 -24.09 -4.59
C ILE A 750 -30.55 -23.96 -5.21
N PRO A 751 -30.43 -23.82 -6.55
CA PRO A 751 -29.16 -23.85 -7.28
C PRO A 751 -28.53 -22.47 -7.53
N PHE A 752 -28.73 -21.49 -6.64
CA PHE A 752 -28.25 -20.12 -6.81
C PHE A 752 -27.43 -19.71 -5.59
N ILE A 753 -26.14 -19.42 -5.81
CA ILE A 753 -25.27 -18.77 -4.83
C ILE A 753 -25.38 -17.26 -5.09
N ILE A 754 -25.61 -16.47 -4.03
CA ILE A 754 -25.55 -15.01 -4.08
C ILE A 754 -24.16 -14.64 -3.57
N GLU A 755 -23.36 -14.00 -4.44
CA GLU A 755 -22.00 -13.52 -4.14
C GLU A 755 -21.98 -11.99 -4.01
#